data_AF-A0A7S0UEI6-F1
#
_entry.id   AF-A0A7S0UEI6-F1
#
_cell.length_a   1.000
_cell.length_b   1.000
_cell.length_c   1.000
_cell.angle_alpha   90.00
_cell.angle_beta   90.00
_cell.angle_gamma   90.00
#
_symmetry.space_group_name_H-M   'P 1'
#
loop_
_entity.id
_entity.type
_entity.pdbx_description
1 polymer ?
#
loop_
_entity_poly.entity_id
_entity_poly.type
_entity_poly.pdbx_seq_one_letter_code
_entity_poly.pdbx_strand_id
1 'polypeptide(L)'
;AKGPGKHAEKKAKINLVDLAGSERAESTGATGDRLKEGAAINLSLTMLGNVITALAEKSNNPNKKVLVPYRDSKLTCILQDALGGNAKTIMICALSPADINYEETLSTLRYADRAKQIKNKPKVNLDPTEVLIQQLKEENERLKKMGGAGGGADEEEVRKQMEKEIADKLEQMNKGWEEKLKEAQERAAAEGADGGNENKRKETEAHILNVHEDPVLSKAIVYFFPDGKETAFGNRNSAGGEDILLGGLSIRPDHCRVKNEGGKLSLSVREQCKVLVNGQEMPAGTTELNHNDRLSLGTNYYFVVVNPPQVASPPEGGWPDVDWDFVNREIAKAQGLSVDVNWSAMTEEEKRRALLNDELVQVMPRVTEANALALEMKRGISFETKITPVMTKHQGMISQVMVKVRKTDTGIEWLWDKVKFINRVYIMREHYEKMQEGTLDLSTMAQEEDPFWDPNDFMNMGYSTVFLKPIAYCMNIDDDYSIYHETQQDGVVKIKIEPCRPDGTRISEEDEGPYDDIDNPKDLIGKRLDVLVNIQYARGLNNKYSKEVYCEFEMFKAPNPQHEEGKFQTATMSGTTNPNFNYSQQVTWQSVDADVVQHLETGSVYFHMWGLQDDHSGGSAPTKRKLLTAQEAEAIQHDLKKKDEALEKEKQRLYSLCDQCVAGAQGNEATSGFLCAIADTLADAGVDVTRLLELANNVQPMGGGG
;
A
#
# COMPACT_ATOMS: atom_id res chain seq x y z
N ALA A 1 -66.98 -12.66 -18.77
CA ALA A 1 -65.56 -13.00 -18.60
C ALA A 1 -64.75 -12.27 -19.68
N LYS A 2 -63.87 -11.34 -19.28
CA LYS A 2 -62.89 -10.73 -20.20
C LYS A 2 -61.74 -11.73 -20.36
N GLY A 3 -61.35 -12.06 -21.59
CA GLY A 3 -60.27 -13.01 -21.87
C GLY A 3 -58.91 -12.57 -21.32
N PRO A 4 -57.93 -13.48 -21.19
CA PRO A 4 -56.63 -13.16 -20.63
C PRO A 4 -55.91 -12.19 -21.57
N GLY A 5 -55.75 -10.94 -21.13
CA GLY A 5 -54.84 -10.00 -21.77
C GLY A 5 -53.43 -10.56 -21.61
N LYS A 6 -52.81 -11.00 -22.72
CA LYS A 6 -51.38 -11.31 -22.74
C LYS A 6 -50.64 -10.00 -22.45
N HIS A 7 -50.11 -9.86 -21.24
CA HIS A 7 -49.31 -8.72 -20.83
C HIS A 7 -47.94 -8.82 -21.51
N ALA A 8 -47.51 -7.73 -22.16
CA ALA A 8 -46.16 -7.65 -22.72
C ALA A 8 -45.11 -7.83 -21.61
N GLU A 9 -44.18 -8.76 -21.80
CA GLU A 9 -43.18 -9.11 -20.80
C GLU A 9 -42.08 -8.03 -20.76
N LYS A 10 -41.86 -7.44 -19.58
CA LYS A 10 -40.86 -6.38 -19.37
C LYS A 10 -39.63 -6.96 -18.70
N LYS A 11 -38.45 -6.69 -19.27
CA LYS A 11 -37.16 -7.11 -18.70
C LYS A 11 -36.41 -5.92 -18.08
N ALA A 12 -35.90 -6.08 -16.86
CA ALA A 12 -35.08 -5.08 -16.18
C ALA A 12 -33.70 -5.66 -15.85
N LYS A 13 -32.66 -4.83 -15.97
CA LYS A 13 -31.29 -5.14 -15.57
C LYS A 13 -30.86 -4.15 -14.49
N ILE A 14 -30.38 -4.65 -13.36
CA ILE A 14 -29.85 -3.83 -12.26
C ILE A 14 -28.34 -4.06 -12.21
N ASN A 15 -27.56 -2.98 -12.21
CA ASN A 15 -26.12 -3.02 -12.03
C ASN A 15 -25.77 -2.24 -10.75
N LEU A 16 -25.08 -2.89 -9.82
CA LEU A 16 -24.47 -2.25 -8.64
C LEU A 16 -22.96 -2.23 -8.88
N VAL A 17 -22.35 -1.06 -8.76
CA VAL A 17 -20.95 -0.84 -9.15
C VAL A 17 -20.26 -0.12 -8.02
N ASP A 18 -19.27 -0.77 -7.42
CA ASP A 18 -18.34 -0.17 -6.47
C ASP A 18 -17.06 0.22 -7.21
N LEU A 19 -16.64 1.47 -7.09
CA LEU A 19 -15.51 2.02 -7.84
C LEU A 19 -14.28 2.08 -6.92
N ALA A 20 -13.09 1.97 -7.53
CA ALA A 20 -11.84 2.23 -6.81
C ALA A 20 -11.77 3.68 -6.29
N GLY A 21 -10.88 3.90 -5.32
CA GLY A 21 -10.62 5.21 -4.73
C GLY A 21 -10.33 6.29 -5.79
N SER A 22 -10.95 7.46 -5.64
CA SER A 22 -10.81 8.59 -6.58
C SER A 22 -9.64 9.52 -6.24
N GLU A 23 -8.90 9.22 -5.18
CA GLU A 23 -7.78 10.00 -4.69
C GLU A 23 -6.60 10.05 -5.67
N ARG A 24 -5.99 11.23 -5.79
CA ARG A 24 -4.80 11.40 -6.63
C ARG A 24 -3.60 10.72 -6.00
N ALA A 25 -2.81 10.03 -6.81
CA ALA A 25 -1.59 9.33 -6.36
C ALA A 25 -0.54 10.27 -5.70
N GLU A 26 -0.57 11.58 -6.00
CA GLU A 26 0.28 12.58 -5.33
C GLU A 26 -0.16 12.84 -3.87
N SER A 27 -1.46 12.74 -3.56
CA SER A 27 -1.99 12.96 -2.22
C SER A 27 -1.68 11.81 -1.24
N THR A 28 -1.22 10.67 -1.76
CA THR A 28 -0.88 9.48 -0.97
C THR A 28 0.61 9.40 -0.58
N GLY A 29 1.43 10.38 -0.97
CA GLY A 29 2.88 10.38 -0.71
C GLY A 29 3.63 9.22 -1.40
N ALA A 30 3.08 8.71 -2.50
CA ALA A 30 3.55 7.51 -3.19
C ALA A 30 4.63 7.85 -4.23
N THR A 31 5.87 7.37 -4.03
CA THR A 31 6.96 7.44 -5.03
C THR A 31 7.20 6.08 -5.69
N GLY A 32 7.84 6.08 -6.88
CA GLY A 32 8.23 4.85 -7.59
C GLY A 32 7.06 3.99 -8.07
N ASP A 33 7.11 2.68 -7.80
CA ASP A 33 6.12 1.72 -8.31
C ASP A 33 4.71 1.90 -7.71
N ARG A 34 4.57 2.56 -6.55
CA ARG A 34 3.26 2.96 -6.00
C ARG A 34 2.56 3.99 -6.89
N LEU A 35 3.32 4.86 -7.55
CA LEU A 35 2.81 5.82 -8.52
C LEU A 35 2.39 5.12 -9.82
N LYS A 36 3.14 4.10 -10.28
CA LYS A 36 2.78 3.30 -11.47
C LYS A 36 1.53 2.44 -11.24
N GLU A 37 1.41 1.80 -10.08
CA GLU A 37 0.22 1.03 -9.68
C GLU A 37 -1.01 1.95 -9.49
N GLY A 38 -0.83 3.06 -8.77
CA GLY A 38 -1.85 4.10 -8.62
C GLY A 38 -2.26 4.73 -9.97
N ALA A 39 -1.34 4.83 -10.93
CA ALA A 39 -1.62 5.31 -12.28
C ALA A 39 -2.46 4.31 -13.10
N ALA A 40 -2.23 3.00 -12.96
CA ALA A 40 -3.03 1.97 -13.63
C ALA A 40 -4.46 1.88 -13.07
N ILE A 41 -4.63 2.00 -11.75
CA ILE A 41 -5.95 2.07 -11.09
C ILE A 41 -6.69 3.34 -11.54
N ASN A 42 -6.00 4.49 -11.48
CA ASN A 42 -6.55 5.78 -11.90
C ASN A 42 -6.80 5.87 -13.40
N LEU A 43 -6.19 5.02 -14.23
CA LEU A 43 -6.45 5.02 -15.67
C LEU A 43 -7.92 4.74 -15.96
N SER A 44 -8.51 3.72 -15.32
CA SER A 44 -9.91 3.36 -15.53
C SER A 44 -10.88 4.45 -15.08
N LEU A 45 -10.61 5.11 -13.95
CA LEU A 45 -11.39 6.23 -13.42
C LEU A 45 -11.19 7.53 -14.22
N THR A 46 -9.99 7.74 -14.75
CA THR A 46 -9.68 8.85 -15.66
C THR A 46 -10.43 8.68 -16.97
N MET A 47 -10.44 7.48 -17.56
CA MET A 47 -11.22 7.18 -18.76
C MET A 47 -12.72 7.32 -18.51
N LEU A 48 -13.21 6.90 -17.35
CA LEU A 48 -14.58 7.17 -16.90
C LEU A 48 -14.86 8.69 -16.83
N GLY A 49 -13.92 9.47 -16.31
CA GLY A 49 -14.00 10.92 -16.24
C GLY A 49 -14.05 11.59 -17.62
N ASN A 50 -13.29 11.06 -18.58
CA ASN A 50 -13.30 11.51 -19.97
C ASN A 50 -14.65 11.22 -20.64
N VAL A 51 -15.21 10.02 -20.43
CA VAL A 51 -16.56 9.66 -20.90
C VAL A 51 -17.62 10.60 -20.32
N ILE A 52 -17.57 10.86 -19.01
CA ILE A 52 -18.51 11.75 -18.32
C ILE A 52 -18.41 13.18 -18.88
N THR A 53 -17.19 13.68 -19.09
CA THR A 53 -16.94 15.02 -19.63
C THR A 53 -17.47 15.14 -21.07
N ALA A 54 -17.16 14.16 -21.92
CA ALA A 54 -17.67 14.11 -23.29
C ALA A 54 -19.21 14.02 -23.34
N LEU A 55 -19.84 13.29 -22.42
CA LEU A 55 -21.29 13.18 -22.34
C LEU A 55 -21.96 14.45 -21.80
N ALA A 56 -21.33 15.13 -20.84
CA ALA A 56 -21.78 16.44 -20.37
C ALA A 56 -21.71 17.48 -21.50
N GLU A 57 -20.60 17.53 -22.25
CA GLU A 57 -20.46 18.39 -23.43
C GLU A 57 -21.52 18.10 -24.49
N LYS A 58 -21.76 16.81 -24.80
CA LYS A 58 -22.78 16.38 -25.75
C LYS A 58 -24.19 16.73 -25.30
N SER A 59 -24.45 16.71 -23.99
CA SER A 59 -25.75 17.07 -23.41
C SER A 59 -26.00 18.57 -23.45
N ASN A 60 -24.95 19.37 -23.30
CA ASN A 60 -25.01 20.84 -23.37
C ASN A 60 -24.97 21.37 -24.82
N ASN A 61 -24.35 20.64 -25.76
CA ASN A 61 -24.22 21.01 -27.17
C ASN A 61 -24.70 19.89 -28.11
N PRO A 62 -26.02 19.69 -28.28
CA PRO A 62 -26.57 18.56 -29.03
C PRO A 62 -26.16 18.49 -30.51
N ASN A 63 -25.81 19.64 -31.10
CA ASN A 63 -25.45 19.77 -32.52
C ASN A 63 -23.95 19.53 -32.78
N LYS A 64 -23.12 19.42 -31.74
CA LYS A 64 -21.68 19.15 -31.87
C LYS A 64 -21.48 17.64 -31.94
N LYS A 65 -20.74 17.16 -32.95
CA LYS A 65 -20.36 15.76 -33.06
C LYS A 65 -19.26 15.45 -32.03
N VAL A 66 -19.66 15.02 -30.84
CA VAL A 66 -18.75 14.62 -29.75
C VAL A 66 -18.60 13.10 -29.77
N LEU A 67 -17.37 12.62 -29.96
CA LEU A 67 -17.02 11.20 -29.83
C LEU A 67 -16.88 10.88 -28.34
N VAL A 68 -17.58 9.85 -27.86
CA VAL A 68 -17.52 9.41 -26.46
C VAL A 68 -16.61 8.17 -26.38
N PRO A 69 -15.50 8.23 -25.61
CA PRO A 69 -14.45 7.21 -25.62
C PRO A 69 -14.78 5.99 -24.73
N TYR A 70 -15.90 5.30 -24.97
CA TYR A 70 -16.25 4.12 -24.15
C TYR A 70 -15.24 2.97 -24.26
N ARG A 71 -14.49 2.90 -25.36
CA ARG A 71 -13.56 1.80 -25.66
C ARG A 71 -12.22 1.92 -24.96
N ASP A 72 -11.93 3.06 -24.36
CA ASP A 72 -10.61 3.37 -23.79
C ASP A 72 -10.37 2.61 -22.47
N SER A 73 -11.42 2.01 -21.88
CA SER A 73 -11.29 1.05 -20.77
C SER A 73 -12.39 -0.02 -20.81
N LYS A 74 -12.12 -1.19 -20.20
CA LYS A 74 -13.14 -2.24 -20.00
C LYS A 74 -14.31 -1.73 -19.14
N LEU A 75 -14.02 -0.94 -18.11
CA LEU A 75 -15.01 -0.34 -17.23
C LEU A 75 -16.00 0.53 -18.03
N THR A 76 -15.50 1.44 -18.85
CA THR A 76 -16.34 2.32 -19.68
C THR A 76 -17.12 1.57 -20.77
N CYS A 77 -16.61 0.44 -21.28
CA CYS A 77 -17.36 -0.45 -22.17
C CYS A 77 -18.57 -1.07 -21.46
N ILE A 78 -18.37 -1.58 -20.24
CA ILE A 78 -19.43 -2.24 -19.45
C ILE A 78 -20.51 -1.22 -19.04
N LEU A 79 -20.09 0.00 -18.70
CA LEU A 79 -20.97 1.08 -18.25
C LEU A 79 -21.60 1.89 -19.37
N GLN A 80 -21.42 1.51 -20.64
CA GLN A 80 -21.92 2.26 -21.78
C GLN A 80 -23.45 2.46 -21.73
N ASP A 81 -24.20 1.44 -21.31
CA ASP A 81 -25.65 1.55 -21.14
C ASP A 81 -26.03 2.48 -19.98
N ALA A 82 -25.21 2.50 -18.93
CA ALA A 82 -25.41 3.30 -17.72
C ALA A 82 -25.09 4.79 -17.93
N LEU A 83 -24.21 5.14 -18.87
CA LEU A 83 -23.75 6.52 -19.06
C LEU A 83 -24.13 6.99 -20.46
N GLY A 84 -25.25 7.70 -20.60
CA GLY A 84 -25.77 8.21 -21.88
C GLY A 84 -26.59 7.19 -22.69
N GLY A 85 -26.88 6.02 -22.10
CA GLY A 85 -27.58 4.90 -22.75
C GLY A 85 -29.00 4.64 -22.20
N ASN A 86 -29.40 3.36 -22.27
CA ASN A 86 -30.72 2.87 -21.87
C ASN A 86 -30.71 2.35 -20.41
N ALA A 87 -30.48 3.25 -19.47
CA ALA A 87 -30.50 2.92 -18.05
C ALA A 87 -30.99 4.09 -17.19
N LYS A 88 -31.55 3.77 -16.02
CA LYS A 88 -31.71 4.73 -14.93
C LYS A 88 -30.46 4.63 -14.06
N THR A 89 -29.70 5.71 -13.98
CA THR A 89 -28.38 5.70 -13.33
C THR A 89 -28.39 6.63 -12.13
N ILE A 90 -27.86 6.13 -11.02
CA ILE A 90 -27.68 6.87 -9.77
C ILE A 90 -26.20 6.79 -9.44
N MET A 91 -25.60 7.95 -9.13
CA MET A 91 -24.24 8.04 -8.62
C MET A 91 -24.31 8.43 -7.14
N ILE A 92 -23.63 7.66 -6.29
CA ILE A 92 -23.48 7.94 -4.87
C ILE A 92 -22.06 8.43 -4.66
N CYS A 93 -21.90 9.64 -4.12
CA CYS A 93 -20.59 10.21 -3.83
C CYS A 93 -20.31 10.03 -2.33
N ALA A 94 -19.39 9.11 -2.01
CA ALA A 94 -18.88 8.96 -0.65
C ALA A 94 -17.83 10.04 -0.39
N LEU A 95 -18.06 10.90 0.61
CA LEU A 95 -17.22 12.06 0.93
C LEU A 95 -16.79 11.99 2.38
N SER A 96 -15.57 12.46 2.67
CA SER A 96 -15.11 12.65 4.04
C SER A 96 -15.34 14.10 4.47
N PRO A 97 -15.92 14.35 5.65
CA PRO A 97 -16.08 15.71 6.17
C PRO A 97 -14.80 16.29 6.80
N ALA A 98 -13.70 15.52 6.86
CA ALA A 98 -12.46 15.95 7.51
C ALA A 98 -11.69 16.98 6.67
N ASP A 99 -11.16 18.02 7.32
CA ASP A 99 -10.43 19.11 6.66
C ASP A 99 -9.23 18.63 5.84
N ILE A 100 -8.56 17.57 6.31
CA ILE A 100 -7.42 16.93 5.62
C ILE A 100 -7.79 16.39 4.23
N ASN A 101 -9.08 16.09 3.99
CA ASN A 101 -9.59 15.53 2.74
C ASN A 101 -10.34 16.58 1.90
N TYR A 102 -10.16 17.88 2.19
CA TYR A 102 -10.88 18.96 1.51
C TYR A 102 -10.70 18.90 -0.01
N GLU A 103 -9.46 18.76 -0.49
CA GLU A 103 -9.14 18.75 -1.92
C GLU A 103 -9.78 17.56 -2.66
N GLU A 104 -9.74 16.36 -2.07
CA GLU A 104 -10.33 15.16 -2.66
C GLU A 104 -11.86 15.20 -2.61
N THR A 105 -12.42 15.69 -1.51
CA THR A 105 -13.87 15.93 -1.37
C THR A 105 -14.36 16.92 -2.43
N LEU A 106 -13.64 18.02 -2.65
CA LEU A 106 -13.94 19.01 -3.69
C LEU A 106 -13.82 18.41 -5.10
N SER A 107 -12.80 17.58 -5.34
CA SER A 107 -12.61 16.86 -6.60
C SER A 107 -13.80 15.96 -6.92
N THR A 108 -14.23 15.13 -5.96
CA THR A 108 -15.40 14.23 -6.10
C THR A 108 -16.69 15.02 -6.31
N LEU A 109 -16.88 16.15 -5.62
CA LEU A 109 -18.04 17.03 -5.84
C LEU A 109 -18.06 17.64 -7.25
N ARG A 110 -16.91 18.11 -7.76
CA ARG A 110 -16.79 18.60 -9.15
C ARG A 110 -17.07 17.51 -10.17
N TYR A 111 -16.65 16.28 -9.87
CA TYR A 111 -16.92 15.12 -10.71
C TYR A 111 -18.42 14.79 -10.74
N ALA A 112 -19.07 14.81 -9.57
CA ALA A 112 -20.51 14.61 -9.42
C ALA A 112 -21.32 15.68 -10.18
N ASP A 113 -20.89 16.94 -10.12
CA ASP A 113 -21.54 18.04 -10.84
C ASP A 113 -21.53 17.81 -12.37
N ARG A 114 -20.41 17.33 -12.92
CA ARG A 114 -20.34 16.95 -14.35
C ARG A 114 -21.21 15.74 -14.66
N ALA A 115 -21.16 14.69 -13.83
CA ALA A 115 -21.96 13.48 -14.01
C ALA A 115 -23.47 13.76 -14.02
N LYS A 116 -23.93 14.72 -13.19
CA LYS A 116 -25.32 15.18 -13.13
C LYS A 116 -25.82 15.77 -14.46
N GLN A 117 -24.94 16.24 -15.34
CA GLN A 117 -25.31 16.82 -16.63
C GLN A 117 -25.62 15.77 -17.70
N ILE A 118 -25.28 14.50 -17.45
CA ILE A 118 -25.50 13.40 -18.39
C ILE A 118 -26.99 13.07 -18.48
N LYS A 119 -27.53 13.07 -19.70
CA LYS A 119 -28.92 12.70 -19.97
C LYS A 119 -29.02 11.30 -20.55
N ASN A 120 -29.47 10.35 -19.73
CA ASN A 120 -29.84 9.01 -20.20
C ASN A 120 -31.21 9.02 -20.89
N LYS A 121 -31.45 8.01 -21.73
CA LYS A 121 -32.72 7.81 -22.44
C LYS A 121 -33.27 6.42 -22.12
N PRO A 122 -33.71 6.17 -20.87
CA PRO A 122 -34.26 4.88 -20.50
C PRO A 122 -35.56 4.61 -21.27
N LYS A 123 -35.63 3.44 -21.88
CA LYS A 123 -36.78 2.87 -22.57
C LYS A 123 -37.15 1.56 -21.89
N VAL A 124 -38.44 1.22 -21.95
CA VAL A 124 -38.89 -0.07 -21.44
C VAL A 124 -38.35 -1.15 -22.36
N ASN A 125 -37.57 -2.09 -21.81
CA ASN A 125 -37.11 -3.24 -22.57
C ASN A 125 -38.29 -4.21 -22.72
N LEU A 126 -38.81 -4.27 -23.94
CA LEU A 126 -39.85 -5.21 -24.37
C LEU A 126 -39.18 -6.35 -25.13
N ASP A 127 -39.78 -7.54 -25.11
CA ASP A 127 -39.26 -8.65 -25.89
C ASP A 127 -39.27 -8.29 -27.40
N PRO A 128 -38.14 -8.43 -28.13
CA PRO A 128 -38.06 -8.13 -29.57
C PRO A 128 -39.14 -8.85 -30.38
N THR A 129 -39.55 -10.03 -29.92
CA THR A 129 -40.60 -10.86 -30.53
C THR A 129 -41.97 -10.19 -30.39
N GLU A 130 -42.29 -9.63 -29.23
CA GLU A 130 -43.56 -8.92 -29.00
C GLU A 130 -43.63 -7.58 -29.73
N VAL A 131 -42.51 -6.85 -29.79
CA VAL A 131 -42.41 -5.61 -30.56
C VAL A 131 -42.63 -5.88 -32.06
N LEU A 132 -42.03 -6.96 -32.59
CA LEU A 132 -42.23 -7.37 -33.98
C LEU A 132 -43.69 -7.79 -34.24
N ILE A 133 -44.31 -8.54 -33.33
CA ILE A 133 -45.74 -8.91 -33.42
C ILE A 133 -46.65 -7.67 -33.42
N GLN A 134 -46.34 -6.68 -32.59
CA GLN A 134 -47.13 -5.46 -32.50
C GLN A 134 -46.99 -4.59 -33.76
N GLN A 135 -45.76 -4.44 -34.27
CA GLN A 135 -45.49 -3.74 -35.54
C GLN A 135 -46.15 -4.44 -36.73
N LEU A 136 -46.09 -5.78 -36.81
CA LEU A 136 -46.74 -6.53 -37.87
C LEU A 136 -48.27 -6.44 -37.80
N LYS A 137 -48.86 -6.37 -36.60
CA LYS A 137 -50.30 -6.16 -36.42
C LYS A 137 -50.73 -4.75 -36.81
N GLU A 138 -49.97 -3.73 -36.41
CA GLU A 138 -50.22 -2.34 -36.81
C GLU A 138 -50.04 -2.14 -38.32
N GLU A 139 -49.03 -2.76 -38.93
CA GLU A 139 -48.83 -2.73 -40.38
C GLU A 139 -49.97 -3.47 -41.11
N ASN A 140 -50.46 -4.60 -40.59
CA ASN A 140 -51.64 -5.29 -41.13
C ASN A 140 -52.92 -4.46 -41.00
N GLU A 141 -53.13 -3.74 -39.90
CA GLU A 141 -54.26 -2.80 -39.77
C GLU A 141 -54.11 -1.61 -40.71
N ARG A 142 -52.89 -1.09 -40.88
CA ARG A 142 -52.58 0.01 -41.80
C ARG A 142 -52.84 -0.40 -43.25
N LEU A 143 -52.38 -1.58 -43.65
CA LEU A 143 -52.64 -2.18 -44.96
C LEU A 143 -54.13 -2.46 -45.17
N LYS A 144 -54.87 -2.93 -44.14
CA LYS A 144 -56.34 -3.07 -44.19
C LYS A 144 -57.07 -1.73 -44.38
N LYS A 145 -56.56 -0.64 -43.78
CA LYS A 145 -57.12 0.71 -43.94
C LYS A 145 -56.75 1.36 -45.28
N MET A 146 -55.57 1.04 -45.83
CA MET A 146 -55.12 1.52 -47.14
C MET A 146 -55.70 0.71 -48.32
N GLY A 147 -56.05 -0.56 -48.11
CA GLY A 147 -56.66 -1.46 -49.09
C GLY A 147 -58.19 -1.32 -49.25
N GLY A 148 -58.75 -0.18 -48.86
CA GLY A 148 -60.17 0.13 -49.01
C GLY A 148 -60.52 0.69 -50.39
N ALA A 149 -60.29 -0.07 -51.47
CA ALA A 149 -61.00 0.00 -52.76
C ALA A 149 -60.19 -0.70 -53.87
N GLY A 150 -60.50 -1.97 -54.17
CA GLY A 150 -59.94 -2.64 -55.35
C GLY A 150 -59.93 -4.16 -55.20
N GLY A 151 -61.10 -4.79 -55.07
CA GLY A 151 -61.21 -6.24 -54.95
C GLY A 151 -60.77 -6.99 -56.20
N GLY A 152 -59.78 -7.87 -56.04
CA GLY A 152 -59.55 -9.03 -56.90
C GLY A 152 -59.49 -10.28 -56.01
N ALA A 153 -60.18 -11.35 -56.40
CA ALA A 153 -60.29 -12.59 -55.63
C ALA A 153 -58.92 -13.24 -55.28
N ASP A 154 -57.87 -12.92 -56.03
CA ASP A 154 -56.48 -13.36 -55.78
C ASP A 154 -55.85 -12.75 -54.52
N GLU A 155 -56.15 -11.49 -54.16
CA GLU A 155 -55.54 -10.84 -52.98
C GLU A 155 -56.10 -11.38 -51.66
N GLU A 156 -57.37 -11.77 -51.62
CA GLU A 156 -57.98 -12.34 -50.43
C GLU A 156 -57.46 -13.77 -50.16
N GLU A 157 -57.16 -14.50 -51.21
CA GLU A 157 -56.59 -15.85 -51.15
C GLU A 157 -55.10 -15.80 -50.73
N VAL A 158 -54.32 -14.88 -51.31
CA VAL A 158 -52.93 -14.60 -50.87
C VAL A 158 -52.89 -14.10 -49.42
N ARG A 159 -53.85 -13.27 -48.98
CA ARG A 159 -53.93 -12.79 -47.59
C ARG A 159 -54.25 -13.92 -46.62
N LYS A 160 -55.18 -14.81 -46.95
CA LYS A 160 -55.48 -16.00 -46.14
C LYS A 160 -54.29 -16.95 -46.06
N GLN A 161 -53.55 -17.10 -47.16
CA GLN A 161 -52.36 -17.96 -47.21
C GLN A 161 -51.24 -17.41 -46.33
N MET A 162 -51.00 -16.10 -46.38
CA MET A 162 -50.02 -15.40 -45.53
C MET A 162 -50.44 -15.40 -44.05
N GLU A 163 -51.72 -15.19 -43.73
CA GLU A 163 -52.24 -15.27 -42.36
C GLU A 163 -52.09 -16.70 -41.79
N LYS A 164 -52.26 -17.73 -42.63
CA LYS A 164 -52.07 -19.14 -42.25
C LYS A 164 -50.59 -19.48 -42.05
N GLU A 165 -49.70 -19.04 -42.94
CA GLU A 165 -48.24 -19.22 -42.76
C GLU A 165 -47.71 -18.52 -41.50
N ILE A 166 -48.23 -17.33 -41.19
CA ILE A 166 -47.86 -16.58 -39.97
C ILE A 166 -48.39 -17.29 -38.73
N ALA A 167 -49.62 -17.82 -38.78
CA ALA A 167 -50.20 -18.61 -37.69
C ALA A 167 -49.42 -19.91 -37.45
N ASP A 168 -49.04 -20.62 -38.51
CA ASP A 168 -48.26 -21.87 -38.44
C ASP A 168 -46.84 -21.61 -37.92
N LYS A 169 -46.18 -20.52 -38.33
CA LYS A 169 -44.87 -20.10 -37.79
C LYS A 169 -44.98 -19.68 -36.31
N LEU A 170 -46.05 -18.99 -35.93
CA LEU A 170 -46.34 -18.67 -34.53
C LEU A 170 -46.56 -19.93 -33.71
N GLU A 171 -47.29 -20.92 -34.22
CA GLU A 171 -47.54 -22.19 -33.51
C GLU A 171 -46.26 -23.03 -33.38
N GLN A 172 -45.43 -23.12 -34.43
CA GLN A 172 -44.13 -23.80 -34.37
C GLN A 172 -43.18 -23.14 -33.38
N MET A 173 -43.16 -21.80 -33.35
CA MET A 173 -42.31 -21.04 -32.43
C MET A 173 -42.82 -21.09 -30.99
N ASN A 174 -44.14 -21.11 -30.78
CA ASN A 174 -44.77 -21.27 -29.47
C ASN A 174 -44.60 -22.70 -28.94
N LYS A 175 -44.61 -23.72 -29.80
CA LYS A 175 -44.24 -25.11 -29.45
C LYS A 175 -42.77 -25.21 -29.03
N GLY A 176 -41.85 -24.57 -29.77
CA GLY A 176 -40.43 -24.52 -29.40
C GLY A 176 -40.16 -23.72 -28.12
N TRP A 177 -40.96 -22.69 -27.84
CA TRP A 177 -40.93 -21.97 -26.56
C TRP A 177 -41.55 -22.77 -25.42
N GLU A 178 -42.63 -23.51 -25.64
CA GLU A 178 -43.23 -24.40 -24.65
C GLU A 178 -42.30 -25.57 -24.31
N GLU A 179 -41.61 -26.14 -25.30
CA GLU A 179 -40.54 -27.13 -25.07
C GLU A 179 -39.37 -26.54 -24.31
N LYS A 180 -38.89 -25.34 -24.68
CA LYS A 180 -37.80 -24.66 -23.96
C LYS A 180 -38.19 -24.18 -22.57
N LEU A 181 -39.44 -23.76 -22.38
CA LEU A 181 -39.99 -23.35 -21.10
C LEU A 181 -40.19 -24.56 -20.21
N LYS A 182 -40.62 -25.70 -20.77
CA LYS A 182 -40.71 -26.97 -20.07
C LYS A 182 -39.33 -27.51 -19.72
N GLU A 183 -38.35 -27.47 -20.63
CA GLU A 183 -36.96 -27.80 -20.35
C GLU A 183 -36.35 -26.86 -19.31
N ALA A 184 -36.66 -25.56 -19.33
CA ALA A 184 -36.18 -24.58 -18.36
C ALA A 184 -36.90 -24.68 -17.01
N GLN A 185 -38.18 -25.06 -16.98
CA GLN A 185 -38.93 -25.38 -15.77
C GLN A 185 -38.50 -26.72 -15.17
N GLU A 186 -38.17 -27.71 -15.99
CA GLU A 186 -37.57 -28.97 -15.55
C GLU A 186 -36.13 -28.73 -15.07
N ARG A 187 -35.34 -27.85 -15.72
CA ARG A 187 -34.03 -27.39 -15.22
C ARG A 187 -34.15 -26.61 -13.91
N ALA A 188 -35.07 -25.66 -13.82
CA ALA A 188 -35.30 -24.86 -12.62
C ALA A 188 -35.98 -25.66 -11.49
N ALA A 189 -36.77 -26.68 -11.80
CA ALA A 189 -37.30 -27.63 -10.82
C ALA A 189 -36.23 -28.63 -10.37
N ALA A 190 -35.29 -29.02 -11.24
CA ALA A 190 -34.11 -29.79 -10.85
C ALA A 190 -33.16 -28.96 -9.97
N GLU A 191 -32.91 -27.69 -10.32
CA GLU A 191 -32.08 -26.73 -9.55
C GLU A 191 -32.79 -26.25 -8.26
N GLY A 192 -34.12 -26.09 -8.27
CA GLY A 192 -34.93 -25.67 -7.12
C GLY A 192 -35.34 -26.80 -6.18
N ALA A 193 -35.42 -28.04 -6.66
CA ALA A 193 -35.57 -29.22 -5.80
C ALA A 193 -34.30 -29.47 -4.99
N ASP A 194 -33.13 -29.08 -5.50
CA ASP A 194 -31.85 -29.23 -4.80
C ASP A 194 -31.78 -28.33 -3.55
N GLY A 195 -32.16 -27.05 -3.64
CA GLY A 195 -32.20 -26.14 -2.48
C GLY A 195 -33.25 -26.49 -1.42
N GLY A 196 -34.42 -27.01 -1.83
CA GLY A 196 -35.46 -27.48 -0.90
C GLY A 196 -35.13 -28.83 -0.23
N ASN A 197 -34.35 -29.67 -0.90
CA ASN A 197 -33.79 -30.91 -0.34
C ASN A 197 -32.59 -30.59 0.57
N GLU A 198 -31.71 -29.68 0.15
CA GLU A 198 -30.54 -29.23 0.90
C GLU A 198 -30.93 -28.62 2.25
N ASN A 199 -31.92 -27.72 2.30
CA ASN A 199 -32.38 -27.15 3.58
C ASN A 199 -32.95 -28.20 4.53
N LYS A 200 -33.70 -29.19 4.02
CA LYS A 200 -34.19 -30.30 4.84
C LYS A 200 -33.03 -31.17 5.35
N ARG A 201 -32.03 -31.42 4.51
CA ARG A 201 -30.82 -32.17 4.90
C ARG A 201 -30.00 -31.41 5.93
N LYS A 202 -29.93 -30.07 5.86
CA LYS A 202 -29.25 -29.24 6.89
C LYS A 202 -29.88 -29.41 8.28
N GLU A 203 -31.18 -29.67 8.36
CA GLU A 203 -31.87 -29.90 9.64
C GLU A 203 -31.59 -31.29 10.24
N THR A 204 -31.19 -32.28 9.42
CA THR A 204 -31.11 -33.69 9.85
C THR A 204 -29.72 -34.31 9.76
N GLU A 205 -28.89 -33.86 8.82
CA GLU A 205 -27.56 -34.42 8.55
C GLU A 205 -26.45 -33.50 9.07
N ALA A 206 -25.40 -34.10 9.62
CA ALA A 206 -24.20 -33.39 9.99
C ALA A 206 -23.51 -32.82 8.74
N HIS A 207 -23.06 -31.58 8.80
CA HIS A 207 -22.47 -30.88 7.66
C HIS A 207 -21.50 -29.79 8.10
N ILE A 208 -20.73 -29.26 7.17
CA ILE A 208 -19.94 -28.04 7.36
C ILE A 208 -20.44 -26.94 6.42
N LEU A 209 -20.37 -25.70 6.90
CA LEU A 209 -20.70 -24.50 6.14
C LEU A 209 -19.43 -23.67 5.96
N ASN A 210 -19.21 -23.11 4.77
CA ASN A 210 -18.07 -22.21 4.57
C ASN A 210 -18.24 -20.91 5.38
N VAL A 211 -17.12 -20.35 5.81
CA VAL A 211 -17.02 -19.01 6.39
C VAL A 211 -16.18 -18.16 5.44
N HIS A 212 -16.68 -17.00 5.05
CA HIS A 212 -16.07 -16.16 4.02
C HIS A 212 -16.03 -14.69 4.46
N GLU A 213 -15.02 -13.95 3.99
CA GLU A 213 -14.83 -12.51 4.29
C GLU A 213 -16.03 -11.66 3.83
N ASP A 214 -16.54 -11.93 2.62
CA ASP A 214 -17.84 -11.42 2.17
C ASP A 214 -18.99 -12.15 2.91
N PRO A 215 -19.80 -11.45 3.73
CA PRO A 215 -20.91 -12.04 4.47
C PRO A 215 -21.96 -12.71 3.58
N VAL A 216 -22.11 -12.28 2.33
CA VAL A 216 -23.10 -12.84 1.38
C VAL A 216 -22.65 -14.20 0.85
N LEU A 217 -21.34 -14.44 0.77
CA LEU A 217 -20.76 -15.70 0.33
C LEU A 217 -20.54 -16.68 1.51
N SER A 218 -20.59 -16.18 2.74
CA SER A 218 -20.52 -16.99 3.96
C SER A 218 -21.76 -17.88 4.09
N LYS A 219 -21.56 -19.12 4.52
CA LYS A 219 -22.59 -20.16 4.67
C LYS A 219 -23.29 -20.57 3.35
N ALA A 220 -22.75 -20.16 2.19
CA ALA A 220 -23.28 -20.48 0.86
C ALA A 220 -22.90 -21.89 0.37
N ILE A 221 -21.75 -22.42 0.79
CA ILE A 221 -21.27 -23.76 0.44
C ILE A 221 -21.51 -24.69 1.62
N VAL A 222 -22.14 -25.83 1.34
CA VAL A 222 -22.39 -26.89 2.32
C VAL A 222 -21.77 -28.21 1.89
N TYR A 223 -21.11 -28.90 2.82
CA TYR A 223 -20.70 -30.29 2.63
C TYR A 223 -21.32 -31.18 3.70
N PHE A 224 -22.11 -32.16 3.27
CA PHE A 224 -22.78 -33.10 4.16
C PHE A 224 -21.90 -34.31 4.46
N PHE A 225 -22.05 -34.84 5.67
CA PHE A 225 -21.40 -36.05 6.15
C PHE A 225 -22.46 -37.12 6.46
N PRO A 226 -22.83 -37.97 5.47
CA PRO A 226 -23.79 -39.04 5.69
C PRO A 226 -23.32 -40.03 6.75
N ASP A 227 -24.26 -40.58 7.51
CA ASP A 227 -23.95 -41.58 8.54
C ASP A 227 -23.32 -42.85 7.93
N GLY A 228 -22.28 -43.38 8.58
CA GLY A 228 -21.52 -44.54 8.13
C GLY A 228 -20.58 -44.29 6.95
N LYS A 229 -20.46 -43.04 6.47
CA LYS A 229 -19.56 -42.67 5.36
C LYS A 229 -18.32 -41.92 5.88
N GLU A 230 -17.16 -42.25 5.31
CA GLU A 230 -15.96 -41.42 5.38
C GLU A 230 -15.91 -40.50 4.15
N THR A 231 -15.76 -39.21 4.38
CA THR A 231 -15.68 -38.18 3.34
C THR A 231 -14.25 -37.67 3.27
N ALA A 232 -13.61 -37.83 2.12
CA ALA A 232 -12.20 -37.49 1.93
C ALA A 232 -12.02 -36.12 1.23
N PHE A 233 -11.10 -35.30 1.74
CA PHE A 233 -10.77 -33.97 1.22
C PHE A 233 -9.35 -33.96 0.64
N GLY A 234 -9.23 -33.46 -0.57
CA GLY A 234 -7.94 -33.33 -1.25
C GLY A 234 -7.95 -32.31 -2.38
N ASN A 235 -6.92 -32.31 -3.23
CA ASN A 235 -6.80 -31.39 -4.36
C ASN A 235 -6.95 -32.10 -5.71
N ARG A 236 -6.88 -31.36 -6.83
CA ARG A 236 -7.04 -31.92 -8.18
C ARG A 236 -5.99 -32.97 -8.60
N ASN A 237 -4.85 -33.04 -7.90
CA ASN A 237 -3.78 -34.00 -8.18
C ASN A 237 -3.96 -35.34 -7.46
N SER A 238 -5.11 -35.54 -6.80
CA SER A 238 -5.47 -36.79 -6.12
C SER A 238 -5.63 -37.94 -7.10
N ALA A 239 -5.34 -39.17 -6.65
CA ALA A 239 -5.47 -40.39 -7.45
C ALA A 239 -6.93 -40.81 -7.75
N GLY A 240 -7.90 -39.89 -7.62
CA GLY A 240 -9.32 -40.12 -7.91
C GLY A 240 -10.16 -40.71 -6.78
N GLY A 241 -9.70 -40.62 -5.52
CA GLY A 241 -10.38 -41.19 -4.34
C GLY A 241 -10.99 -40.18 -3.36
N GLU A 242 -10.95 -38.88 -3.66
CA GLU A 242 -11.40 -37.82 -2.77
C GLU A 242 -12.84 -37.40 -3.10
N ASP A 243 -13.69 -37.25 -2.09
CA ASP A 243 -15.08 -36.83 -2.24
C ASP A 243 -15.18 -35.31 -2.47
N ILE A 244 -14.30 -34.52 -1.84
CA ILE A 244 -14.31 -33.07 -1.89
C ILE A 244 -12.95 -32.57 -2.38
N LEU A 245 -12.97 -31.94 -3.56
CA LEU A 245 -11.78 -31.36 -4.17
C LEU A 245 -11.71 -29.87 -3.84
N LEU A 246 -10.71 -29.49 -3.05
CA LEU A 246 -10.39 -28.11 -2.71
C LEU A 246 -9.20 -27.64 -3.57
N GLY A 247 -9.35 -26.47 -4.19
CA GLY A 247 -8.31 -25.84 -4.99
C GLY A 247 -7.49 -24.84 -4.18
N GLY A 248 -6.21 -24.67 -4.49
CA GLY A 248 -5.42 -23.61 -3.85
C GLY A 248 -4.54 -24.09 -2.70
N LEU A 249 -3.90 -23.11 -2.08
CA LEU A 249 -2.58 -23.29 -1.51
C LEU A 249 -2.60 -24.13 -0.24
N SER A 250 -1.53 -24.89 -0.04
CA SER A 250 -1.35 -25.77 1.13
C SER A 250 -2.39 -26.90 1.26
N ILE A 251 -3.23 -27.13 0.25
CA ILE A 251 -4.09 -28.31 0.16
C ILE A 251 -3.33 -29.44 -0.54
N ARG A 252 -3.25 -30.60 0.10
CA ARG A 252 -2.55 -31.78 -0.40
C ARG A 252 -3.50 -32.72 -1.18
N PRO A 253 -2.98 -33.66 -1.97
CA PRO A 253 -3.80 -34.67 -2.65
C PRO A 253 -4.66 -35.52 -1.69
N ASP A 254 -4.13 -35.96 -0.54
CA ASP A 254 -4.92 -36.54 0.56
C ASP A 254 -4.69 -35.64 1.77
N HIS A 255 -5.62 -34.73 2.05
CA HIS A 255 -5.41 -33.66 3.03
C HIS A 255 -6.00 -34.02 4.40
N CYS A 256 -7.28 -34.36 4.44
CA CYS A 256 -7.94 -34.83 5.64
C CYS A 256 -9.19 -35.63 5.30
N ARG A 257 -9.74 -36.34 6.28
CA ARG A 257 -10.98 -37.11 6.13
C ARG A 257 -11.92 -36.90 7.30
N VAL A 258 -13.20 -36.80 7.03
CA VAL A 258 -14.25 -36.71 8.06
C VAL A 258 -15.12 -37.95 7.98
N LYS A 259 -15.13 -38.74 9.04
CA LYS A 259 -15.97 -39.93 9.17
C LYS A 259 -17.13 -39.63 10.12
N ASN A 260 -18.34 -40.02 9.72
CA ASN A 260 -19.52 -39.96 10.58
C ASN A 260 -19.94 -41.37 10.99
N GLU A 261 -19.98 -41.65 12.29
CA GLU A 261 -20.51 -42.90 12.84
C GLU A 261 -21.54 -42.62 13.94
N GLY A 262 -22.82 -42.88 13.66
CA GLY A 262 -23.91 -42.67 14.60
C GLY A 262 -24.10 -41.20 14.99
N GLY A 263 -23.80 -40.25 14.10
CA GLY A 263 -23.84 -38.81 14.38
C GLY A 263 -22.60 -38.26 15.08
N LYS A 264 -21.59 -39.11 15.31
CA LYS A 264 -20.28 -38.73 15.86
C LYS A 264 -19.30 -38.47 14.72
N LEU A 265 -18.83 -37.23 14.60
CA LEU A 265 -17.86 -36.83 13.58
C LEU A 265 -16.43 -37.01 14.09
N SER A 266 -15.58 -37.66 13.30
CA SER A 266 -14.15 -37.76 13.55
C SER A 266 -13.34 -37.27 12.34
N LEU A 267 -12.49 -36.27 12.57
CA LEU A 267 -11.55 -35.72 11.61
C LEU A 267 -10.22 -36.47 11.71
N SER A 268 -9.73 -37.00 10.59
CA SER A 268 -8.41 -37.59 10.47
C SER A 268 -7.52 -36.70 9.60
N VAL A 269 -6.48 -36.11 10.19
CA VAL A 269 -5.52 -35.23 9.52
C VAL A 269 -4.33 -36.05 9.03
N ARG A 270 -3.92 -35.85 7.77
CA ARG A 270 -2.77 -36.53 7.17
C ARG A 270 -1.45 -35.83 7.53
N GLU A 271 -0.34 -36.56 7.41
CA GLU A 271 0.98 -35.98 7.66
C GLU A 271 1.23 -34.76 6.77
N GLN A 272 1.88 -33.73 7.32
CA GLN A 272 2.26 -32.51 6.61
C GLN A 272 1.08 -31.74 5.98
N CYS A 273 -0.14 -31.95 6.48
CA CYS A 273 -1.33 -31.22 6.07
C CYS A 273 -1.65 -30.13 7.09
N LYS A 274 -1.86 -28.92 6.61
CA LYS A 274 -2.18 -27.77 7.46
C LYS A 274 -3.67 -27.75 7.75
N VAL A 275 -4.05 -28.21 8.94
CA VAL A 275 -5.44 -28.23 9.41
C VAL A 275 -5.50 -27.58 10.78
N LEU A 276 -6.41 -26.63 10.96
CA LEU A 276 -6.67 -26.00 12.26
C LEU A 276 -8.08 -26.34 12.73
N VAL A 277 -8.21 -26.66 14.02
CA VAL A 277 -9.50 -26.80 14.70
C VAL A 277 -9.54 -25.80 15.84
N ASN A 278 -10.54 -24.91 15.82
CA ASN A 278 -10.71 -23.82 16.79
C ASN A 278 -9.43 -22.98 16.96
N GLY A 279 -8.80 -22.64 15.83
CA GLY A 279 -7.57 -21.85 15.76
C GLY A 279 -6.28 -22.60 16.11
N GLN A 280 -6.34 -23.84 16.60
CA GLN A 280 -5.16 -24.65 16.94
C GLN A 280 -4.76 -25.57 15.80
N GLU A 281 -3.46 -25.61 15.47
CA GLU A 281 -2.93 -26.52 14.45
C GLU A 281 -2.96 -27.96 14.94
N MET A 282 -3.52 -28.84 14.11
CA MET A 282 -3.75 -30.23 14.46
C MET A 282 -2.59 -31.12 14.01
N PRO A 283 -2.02 -31.96 14.89
CA PRO A 283 -1.05 -32.96 14.47
C PRO A 283 -1.72 -34.05 13.62
N ALA A 284 -0.91 -34.83 12.91
CA ALA A 284 -1.40 -36.01 12.20
C ALA A 284 -2.05 -36.99 13.20
N GLY A 285 -3.27 -37.41 12.92
CA GLY A 285 -4.08 -38.22 13.84
C GLY A 285 -5.57 -37.97 13.69
N THR A 286 -6.36 -38.59 14.58
CA THR A 286 -7.82 -38.49 14.58
C THR A 286 -8.30 -37.69 15.79
N THR A 287 -9.18 -36.72 15.55
CA THR A 287 -9.81 -35.87 16.57
C THR A 287 -11.32 -35.83 16.36
N GLU A 288 -12.08 -35.76 17.44
CA GLU A 288 -13.55 -35.64 17.39
C GLU A 288 -13.96 -34.20 17.04
N LEU A 289 -14.95 -34.05 16.15
CA LEU A 289 -15.54 -32.77 15.79
C LEU A 289 -16.94 -32.62 16.40
N ASN A 290 -17.18 -31.47 17.01
CA ASN A 290 -18.45 -31.08 17.61
C ASN A 290 -19.12 -29.95 16.85
N HIS A 291 -20.40 -29.72 17.13
CA HIS A 291 -21.11 -28.57 16.61
C HIS A 291 -20.39 -27.28 17.00
N ASN A 292 -20.38 -26.35 16.05
CA ASN A 292 -19.79 -25.05 16.11
C ASN A 292 -18.27 -25.05 16.01
N ASP A 293 -17.57 -26.20 16.00
CA ASP A 293 -16.11 -26.22 15.77
C ASP A 293 -15.73 -25.52 14.45
N ARG A 294 -14.69 -24.68 14.50
CA ARG A 294 -14.12 -23.99 13.34
C ARG A 294 -13.03 -24.85 12.73
N LEU A 295 -13.24 -25.29 11.50
CA LEU A 295 -12.28 -26.07 10.74
C LEU A 295 -11.62 -25.18 9.68
N SER A 296 -10.29 -25.05 9.73
CA SER A 296 -9.52 -24.41 8.66
C SER A 296 -8.71 -25.47 7.91
N LEU A 297 -8.85 -25.53 6.59
CA LEU A 297 -8.12 -26.44 5.71
C LEU A 297 -7.19 -25.63 4.81
N GLY A 298 -5.89 -25.94 4.83
CA GLY A 298 -4.88 -25.15 4.13
C GLY A 298 -4.78 -23.72 4.65
N THR A 299 -4.71 -22.73 3.75
CA THR A 299 -4.65 -21.30 4.12
C THR A 299 -5.94 -20.54 3.86
N ASN A 300 -6.84 -21.08 3.03
CA ASN A 300 -7.90 -20.29 2.39
C ASN A 300 -9.31 -20.84 2.64
N TYR A 301 -9.45 -22.02 3.24
CA TYR A 301 -10.75 -22.63 3.48
C TYR A 301 -11.09 -22.63 4.95
N TYR A 302 -12.16 -21.94 5.30
CA TYR A 302 -12.67 -21.83 6.65
C TYR A 302 -14.08 -22.37 6.67
N PHE A 303 -14.37 -23.21 7.64
CA PHE A 303 -15.65 -23.87 7.78
C PHE A 303 -16.10 -23.87 9.24
N VAL A 304 -17.41 -23.90 9.45
CA VAL A 304 -18.02 -24.17 10.75
C VAL A 304 -18.78 -25.50 10.69
N VAL A 305 -18.57 -26.35 11.70
CA VAL A 305 -19.22 -27.65 11.82
C VAL A 305 -20.64 -27.50 12.35
N VAL A 306 -21.60 -28.15 11.70
CA VAL A 306 -22.99 -28.23 12.12
C VAL A 306 -23.35 -29.69 12.39
N ASN A 307 -23.68 -30.00 13.64
CA ASN A 307 -24.12 -31.33 14.05
C ASN A 307 -25.55 -31.22 14.63
N PRO A 308 -26.62 -31.47 13.84
CA PRO A 308 -28.00 -31.19 14.23
C PRO A 308 -28.44 -31.80 15.59
N PRO A 309 -28.07 -33.05 15.95
CA PRO A 309 -28.27 -33.56 17.31
C PRO A 309 -27.75 -32.67 18.44
N GLN A 310 -26.59 -32.03 18.25
CA GLN A 310 -25.98 -31.13 19.24
C GLN A 310 -26.55 -29.70 19.16
N VAL A 311 -26.99 -29.24 17.99
CA VAL A 311 -27.70 -27.96 17.81
C VAL A 311 -28.95 -27.91 18.70
N ALA A 312 -29.67 -29.03 18.82
CA ALA A 312 -30.87 -29.15 19.64
C ALA A 312 -30.60 -29.06 21.16
N SER A 313 -29.34 -29.09 21.61
CA SER A 313 -28.95 -29.03 23.02
C SER A 313 -27.85 -27.96 23.25
N PRO A 314 -28.18 -26.66 23.17
CA PRO A 314 -27.19 -25.59 23.30
C PRO A 314 -26.64 -25.47 24.74
N PRO A 315 -25.36 -25.06 24.89
CA PRO A 315 -24.77 -24.74 26.19
C PRO A 315 -25.39 -23.48 26.80
N GLU A 316 -25.14 -23.27 28.10
CA GLU A 316 -25.60 -22.07 28.83
C GLU A 316 -24.97 -20.81 28.20
N GLY A 317 -25.80 -19.94 27.61
CA GLY A 317 -25.35 -18.77 26.82
C GLY A 317 -25.53 -18.90 25.30
N GLY A 318 -25.90 -20.08 24.80
CA GLY A 318 -26.11 -20.34 23.38
C GLY A 318 -24.81 -20.58 22.60
N TRP A 319 -24.95 -20.98 21.34
CA TRP A 319 -23.81 -21.14 20.44
C TRP A 319 -23.39 -19.77 19.87
N PRO A 320 -22.09 -19.45 19.81
CA PRO A 320 -21.63 -18.19 19.22
C PRO A 320 -21.93 -18.16 17.72
N ASP A 321 -22.23 -16.98 17.18
CA ASP A 321 -22.28 -16.79 15.73
C ASP A 321 -20.85 -16.72 15.21
N VAL A 322 -20.57 -17.57 14.23
CA VAL A 322 -19.23 -17.73 13.65
C VAL A 322 -19.21 -17.01 12.32
N ASP A 323 -18.60 -15.83 12.32
CA ASP A 323 -18.27 -15.05 11.13
C ASP A 323 -16.75 -15.06 10.85
N TRP A 324 -16.36 -14.45 9.73
CA TRP A 324 -14.97 -14.40 9.31
C TRP A 324 -14.05 -13.78 10.37
N ASP A 325 -14.51 -12.71 11.01
CA ASP A 325 -13.71 -12.01 12.02
C ASP A 325 -13.55 -12.87 13.28
N PHE A 326 -14.58 -13.59 13.69
CA PHE A 326 -14.52 -14.54 14.80
C PHE A 326 -13.42 -15.58 14.58
N VAL A 327 -13.40 -16.21 13.40
CA VAL A 327 -12.42 -17.24 13.05
C VAL A 327 -10.99 -16.68 13.09
N ASN A 328 -10.77 -15.49 12.50
CA ASN A 328 -9.45 -14.88 12.47
C ASN A 328 -8.97 -14.42 13.85
N ARG A 329 -9.86 -13.87 14.69
CA ARG A 329 -9.53 -13.55 16.09
C ARG A 329 -9.15 -14.79 16.88
N GLU A 330 -9.84 -15.91 16.67
CA GLU A 330 -9.54 -17.18 17.32
C GLU A 330 -8.17 -17.73 16.91
N ILE A 331 -7.85 -17.72 15.62
CA ILE A 331 -6.52 -18.13 15.11
C ILE A 331 -5.42 -17.23 15.68
N ALA A 332 -5.62 -15.91 15.68
CA ALA A 332 -4.67 -14.96 16.23
C ALA A 332 -4.44 -15.18 17.74
N LYS A 333 -5.52 -15.45 18.49
CA LYS A 333 -5.43 -15.77 19.92
C LYS A 333 -4.68 -17.06 20.19
N ALA A 334 -4.89 -18.09 19.37
CA ALA A 334 -4.14 -19.34 19.44
C ALA A 334 -2.63 -19.15 19.14
N GLN A 335 -2.30 -18.14 18.34
CA GLN A 335 -0.91 -17.70 18.08
C GLN A 335 -0.36 -16.73 19.15
N GLY A 336 -1.11 -16.44 20.20
CA GLY A 336 -0.68 -15.62 21.34
C GLY A 336 -0.99 -14.13 21.24
N LEU A 337 -1.82 -13.68 20.29
CA LEU A 337 -2.26 -12.27 20.20
C LEU A 337 -3.51 -12.00 21.06
N SER A 338 -3.50 -10.95 21.89
CA SER A 338 -4.68 -10.54 22.67
C SER A 338 -5.60 -9.63 21.84
N VAL A 339 -6.84 -10.07 21.58
CA VAL A 339 -7.79 -9.39 20.67
C VAL A 339 -9.10 -8.96 21.35
N ASP A 340 -9.24 -9.14 22.66
CA ASP A 340 -10.46 -8.77 23.40
C ASP A 340 -10.37 -7.30 23.85
N VAL A 341 -11.23 -6.41 23.30
CA VAL A 341 -11.12 -4.95 23.49
C VAL A 341 -12.48 -4.32 23.83
N ASN A 342 -12.58 -3.65 25.00
CA ASN A 342 -13.70 -2.77 25.34
C ASN A 342 -13.34 -1.30 25.05
N TRP A 343 -13.76 -0.79 23.90
CA TRP A 343 -13.39 0.53 23.38
C TRP A 343 -13.79 1.71 24.29
N SER A 344 -14.85 1.56 25.09
CA SER A 344 -15.42 2.62 25.91
C SER A 344 -14.64 2.91 27.20
N ALA A 345 -13.78 1.99 27.63
CA ALA A 345 -13.05 2.06 28.90
C ALA A 345 -11.53 2.28 28.73
N MET A 346 -11.05 2.45 27.49
CA MET A 346 -9.62 2.46 27.16
C MET A 346 -9.04 3.87 26.97
N THR A 347 -7.78 4.01 27.38
CA THR A 347 -6.91 5.14 27.05
C THR A 347 -6.57 5.19 25.56
N GLU A 348 -6.11 6.35 25.06
CA GLU A 348 -5.72 6.49 23.64
C GLU A 348 -4.56 5.56 23.23
N GLU A 349 -3.62 5.25 24.14
CA GLU A 349 -2.57 4.25 23.89
C GLU A 349 -3.14 2.84 23.75
N GLU A 350 -4.11 2.48 24.58
CA GLU A 350 -4.77 1.18 24.53
C GLU A 350 -5.61 1.02 23.26
N LYS A 351 -6.31 2.07 22.82
CA LYS A 351 -7.01 2.11 21.53
C LYS A 351 -6.05 1.97 20.35
N ARG A 352 -4.89 2.63 20.40
CA ARG A 352 -3.85 2.49 19.36
C ARG A 352 -3.28 1.08 19.30
N ARG A 353 -2.99 0.47 20.46
CA ARG A 353 -2.55 -0.94 20.52
C ARG A 353 -3.63 -1.88 19.99
N ALA A 354 -4.90 -1.62 20.32
CA ALA A 354 -6.02 -2.40 19.81
C ALA A 354 -6.17 -2.29 18.28
N LEU A 355 -6.04 -1.09 17.71
CA LEU A 355 -6.08 -0.88 16.27
C LEU A 355 -4.91 -1.57 15.56
N LEU A 356 -3.71 -1.50 16.15
CA LEU A 356 -2.53 -2.20 15.63
C LEU A 356 -2.71 -3.73 15.67
N ASN A 357 -3.31 -4.25 16.74
CA ASN A 357 -3.65 -5.68 16.85
C ASN A 357 -4.71 -6.08 15.81
N ASP A 358 -5.74 -5.25 15.58
CA ASP A 358 -6.74 -5.50 14.53
C ASP A 358 -6.09 -5.54 13.13
N GLU A 359 -5.17 -4.62 12.84
CA GLU A 359 -4.39 -4.65 11.61
C GLU A 359 -3.53 -5.92 11.49
N LEU A 360 -2.88 -6.36 12.57
CA LEU A 360 -2.11 -7.62 12.56
C LEU A 360 -2.99 -8.82 12.24
N VAL A 361 -4.18 -8.90 12.83
CA VAL A 361 -5.16 -9.98 12.58
C VAL A 361 -5.55 -10.02 11.10
N GLN A 362 -5.68 -8.87 10.44
CA GLN A 362 -5.99 -8.80 9.01
C GLN A 362 -4.79 -9.17 8.12
N VAL A 363 -3.56 -8.83 8.52
CA VAL A 363 -2.36 -9.02 7.69
C VAL A 363 -1.78 -10.44 7.81
N MET A 364 -1.82 -11.08 8.99
CA MET A 364 -1.20 -12.38 9.23
C MET A 364 -1.72 -13.53 8.33
N PRO A 365 -3.05 -13.69 8.11
CA PRO A 365 -3.56 -14.73 7.20
C PRO A 365 -3.04 -14.51 5.77
N ARG A 366 -2.97 -13.25 5.34
CA ARG A 366 -2.50 -12.87 4.01
C ARG A 366 -0.99 -13.09 3.85
N VAL A 367 -0.19 -12.88 4.88
CA VAL A 367 1.25 -13.24 4.89
C VAL A 367 1.46 -14.74 4.76
N THR A 368 0.62 -15.51 5.45
CA THR A 368 0.63 -16.98 5.33
C THR A 368 0.31 -17.40 3.89
N GLU A 369 -0.72 -16.79 3.29
CA GLU A 369 -1.09 -17.02 1.90
C GLU A 369 0.01 -16.61 0.92
N ALA A 370 0.60 -15.43 1.07
CA ALA A 370 1.68 -14.92 0.20
C ALA A 370 2.91 -15.85 0.19
N ASN A 371 3.29 -16.38 1.36
CA ASN A 371 4.35 -17.38 1.46
C ASN A 371 4.02 -18.67 0.72
N ALA A 372 2.76 -19.11 0.79
CA ALA A 372 2.32 -20.30 0.08
C ALA A 372 2.29 -20.06 -1.45
N LEU A 373 1.82 -18.89 -1.91
CA LEU A 373 1.89 -18.46 -3.32
C LEU A 373 3.34 -18.46 -3.82
N ALA A 374 4.25 -17.87 -3.06
CA ALA A 374 5.66 -17.83 -3.41
C ALA A 374 6.26 -19.24 -3.54
N LEU A 375 5.96 -20.13 -2.60
CA LEU A 375 6.43 -21.52 -2.64
C LEU A 375 5.91 -22.28 -3.87
N GLU A 376 4.61 -22.19 -4.16
CA GLU A 376 4.00 -22.93 -5.27
C GLU A 376 4.38 -22.38 -6.64
N MET A 377 4.54 -21.07 -6.76
CA MET A 377 5.06 -20.40 -7.96
C MET A 377 6.59 -20.48 -8.06
N LYS A 378 7.26 -21.18 -7.13
CA LYS A 378 8.72 -21.36 -7.05
C LYS A 378 9.49 -20.04 -7.06
N ARG A 379 8.95 -19.04 -6.37
CA ARG A 379 9.58 -17.74 -6.14
C ARG A 379 10.39 -17.81 -4.86
N GLY A 380 11.69 -17.51 -4.95
CA GLY A 380 12.61 -17.50 -3.80
C GLY A 380 12.40 -16.29 -2.90
N ILE A 381 11.20 -16.11 -2.35
CA ILE A 381 10.80 -14.96 -1.55
C ILE A 381 10.01 -15.43 -0.33
N SER A 382 10.21 -14.75 0.80
CA SER A 382 9.48 -14.98 2.05
C SER A 382 8.89 -13.69 2.62
N PHE A 383 7.72 -13.80 3.25
CA PHE A 383 6.98 -12.70 3.86
C PHE A 383 6.90 -12.89 5.38
N GLU A 384 7.08 -11.82 6.15
CA GLU A 384 7.02 -11.82 7.61
C GLU A 384 6.31 -10.55 8.10
N THR A 385 5.39 -10.67 9.06
CA THR A 385 4.76 -9.50 9.68
C THR A 385 5.71 -8.82 10.65
N LYS A 386 5.72 -7.48 10.64
CA LYS A 386 6.61 -6.68 11.48
C LYS A 386 5.92 -5.42 11.96
N ILE A 387 6.07 -5.10 13.24
CA ILE A 387 5.64 -3.81 13.79
C ILE A 387 6.84 -2.87 13.71
N THR A 388 6.72 -1.81 12.91
CA THR A 388 7.81 -0.86 12.70
C THR A 388 7.40 0.53 13.18
N PRO A 389 8.24 1.23 13.96
CA PRO A 389 8.01 2.63 14.26
C PRO A 389 8.24 3.48 13.00
N VAL A 390 7.25 4.28 12.63
CA VAL A 390 7.26 5.19 11.49
C VAL A 390 7.08 6.61 12.00
N MET A 391 7.93 7.52 11.55
CA MET A 391 7.86 8.95 11.88
C MET A 391 6.76 9.62 11.04
N THR A 392 5.85 10.33 11.69
CA THR A 392 4.80 11.11 11.03
C THR A 392 4.98 12.60 11.28
N LYS A 393 4.69 13.41 10.26
CA LYS A 393 4.83 14.88 10.29
C LYS A 393 4.07 15.57 11.43
N HIS A 394 3.02 14.94 11.97
CA HIS A 394 2.11 15.57 12.95
C HIS A 394 1.97 14.83 14.28
N GLN A 395 2.28 13.54 14.34
CA GLN A 395 2.05 12.71 15.53
C GLN A 395 3.34 12.10 16.10
N GLY A 396 4.50 12.45 15.53
CA GLY A 396 5.78 11.86 15.90
C GLY A 396 5.86 10.39 15.51
N MET A 397 6.53 9.59 16.33
CA MET A 397 6.75 8.19 16.03
C MET A 397 5.51 7.34 16.37
N ILE A 398 4.94 6.69 15.37
CA ILE A 398 3.81 5.77 15.50
C ILE A 398 4.21 4.36 15.09
N SER A 399 3.77 3.34 15.80
CA SER A 399 3.95 1.95 15.37
C SER A 399 2.93 1.61 14.29
N GLN A 400 3.39 0.97 13.21
CA GLN A 400 2.54 0.49 12.12
C GLN A 400 2.84 -0.97 11.79
N VAL A 401 1.82 -1.69 11.32
CA VAL A 401 1.97 -3.05 10.81
C VAL A 401 2.50 -3.00 9.38
N MET A 402 3.68 -3.59 9.19
CA MET A 402 4.35 -3.71 7.92
C MET A 402 4.63 -5.18 7.60
N VAL A 403 4.86 -5.49 6.33
CA VAL A 403 5.27 -6.82 5.87
C VAL A 403 6.69 -6.74 5.34
N LYS A 404 7.57 -7.43 6.03
CA LYS A 404 8.95 -7.64 5.60
C LYS A 404 8.97 -8.70 4.51
N VAL A 405 9.42 -8.33 3.33
CA VAL A 405 9.58 -9.22 2.18
C VAL A 405 11.06 -9.48 1.98
N ARG A 406 11.50 -10.73 1.96
CA ARG A 406 12.90 -11.10 1.81
C ARG A 406 13.08 -11.98 0.59
N LYS A 407 14.00 -11.60 -0.29
CA LYS A 407 14.49 -12.45 -1.38
C LYS A 407 15.51 -13.43 -0.82
N THR A 408 15.26 -14.74 -0.94
CA THR A 408 16.05 -15.78 -0.26
C THR A 408 17.42 -16.02 -0.89
N ASP A 409 17.57 -15.74 -2.19
CA ASP A 409 18.81 -15.91 -2.94
C ASP A 409 19.81 -14.77 -2.69
N THR A 410 19.34 -13.52 -2.66
CA THR A 410 20.21 -12.33 -2.50
C THR A 410 20.26 -11.80 -1.06
N GLY A 411 19.26 -12.12 -0.24
CA GLY A 411 19.10 -11.54 1.10
C GLY A 411 18.54 -10.12 1.12
N ILE A 412 18.19 -9.56 -0.05
CA ILE A 412 17.53 -8.26 -0.18
C ILE A 412 16.18 -8.31 0.55
N GLU A 413 15.88 -7.25 1.28
CA GLU A 413 14.64 -7.10 2.04
C GLU A 413 13.91 -5.82 1.67
N TRP A 414 12.59 -5.89 1.56
CA TRP A 414 11.70 -4.75 1.44
C TRP A 414 10.75 -4.71 2.64
N LEU A 415 10.18 -3.55 2.88
CA LEU A 415 9.17 -3.35 3.91
C LEU A 415 7.94 -2.72 3.27
N TRP A 416 6.88 -3.52 3.13
CA TRP A 416 5.62 -3.08 2.52
C TRP A 416 4.63 -2.70 3.60
N ASP A 417 3.92 -1.59 3.42
CA ASP A 417 2.75 -1.33 4.26
C ASP A 417 1.59 -2.26 3.90
N LYS A 418 0.60 -2.29 4.80
CA LYS A 418 -0.63 -3.09 4.67
C LYS A 418 -1.29 -2.94 3.29
N VAL A 419 -1.45 -1.72 2.78
CA VAL A 419 -2.18 -1.46 1.53
C VAL A 419 -1.42 -2.05 0.35
N LYS A 420 -0.12 -1.74 0.23
CA LYS A 420 0.74 -2.30 -0.83
C LYS A 420 0.73 -3.82 -0.78
N PHE A 421 0.89 -4.40 0.41
CA PHE A 421 0.93 -5.85 0.57
C PHE A 421 -0.37 -6.53 0.15
N ILE A 422 -1.53 -6.04 0.58
CA ILE A 422 -2.84 -6.61 0.22
C ILE A 422 -3.04 -6.60 -1.30
N ASN A 423 -2.71 -5.49 -1.97
CA ASN A 423 -2.80 -5.38 -3.42
C ASN A 423 -1.89 -6.40 -4.12
N ARG A 424 -0.63 -6.52 -3.67
CA ARG A 424 0.31 -7.49 -4.24
C ARG A 424 -0.18 -8.93 -4.06
N VAL A 425 -0.75 -9.30 -2.91
CA VAL A 425 -1.32 -10.64 -2.70
C VAL A 425 -2.48 -10.92 -3.66
N TYR A 426 -3.33 -9.93 -3.94
CA TYR A 426 -4.39 -10.08 -4.94
C TYR A 426 -3.82 -10.38 -6.34
N ILE A 427 -2.80 -9.63 -6.76
CA ILE A 427 -2.15 -9.86 -8.06
C ILE A 427 -1.46 -11.23 -8.10
N MET A 428 -0.80 -11.63 -7.01
CA MET A 428 -0.20 -12.97 -6.88
C MET A 428 -1.25 -14.07 -7.07
N ARG A 429 -2.46 -13.93 -6.50
CA ARG A 429 -3.57 -14.87 -6.68
C ARG A 429 -3.98 -14.97 -8.15
N GLU A 430 -4.22 -13.83 -8.79
CA GLU A 430 -4.61 -13.78 -10.20
C GLU A 430 -3.55 -14.44 -11.11
N HIS A 431 -2.26 -14.22 -10.82
CA HIS A 431 -1.17 -14.82 -11.58
C HIS A 431 -1.07 -16.33 -11.36
N TYR A 432 -1.28 -16.79 -10.12
CA TYR A 432 -1.31 -18.20 -9.80
C TYR A 432 -2.46 -18.93 -10.51
N GLU A 433 -3.66 -18.33 -10.54
CA GLU A 433 -4.82 -18.88 -11.26
C GLU A 433 -4.54 -19.01 -12.77
N LYS A 434 -4.03 -17.95 -13.40
CA LYS A 434 -3.65 -17.99 -14.82
C LYS A 434 -2.54 -19.01 -15.12
N MET A 435 -1.60 -19.19 -14.19
CA MET A 435 -0.56 -20.22 -14.29
C MET A 435 -1.19 -21.63 -14.25
N GLN A 436 -2.15 -21.88 -13.36
CA GLN A 436 -2.86 -23.17 -13.31
C GLN A 436 -3.68 -23.45 -14.58
N GLU A 437 -4.26 -22.42 -15.19
CA GLU A 437 -4.99 -22.51 -16.45
C GLU A 437 -4.06 -22.65 -17.68
N GLY A 438 -2.75 -22.48 -17.49
CA GLY A 438 -1.76 -22.50 -18.57
C GLY A 438 -1.82 -21.27 -19.48
N THR A 439 -2.46 -20.18 -19.03
CA THR A 439 -2.65 -18.93 -19.80
C THR A 439 -1.58 -17.87 -19.51
N LEU A 440 -0.74 -18.08 -18.50
CA LEU A 440 0.37 -17.21 -18.13
C LEU A 440 1.70 -17.97 -18.06
N ASP A 441 2.68 -17.51 -18.83
CA ASP A 441 4.07 -17.95 -18.73
C ASP A 441 4.90 -16.92 -17.95
N LEU A 442 5.20 -17.25 -16.70
CA LEU A 442 5.97 -16.42 -15.78
C LEU A 442 7.39 -16.09 -16.27
N SER A 443 7.94 -16.87 -17.21
CA SER A 443 9.29 -16.64 -17.75
C SER A 443 9.37 -15.48 -18.76
N THR A 444 8.23 -15.10 -19.33
CA THR A 444 8.13 -14.05 -20.36
C THR A 444 7.67 -12.69 -19.81
N MET A 445 7.32 -12.66 -18.53
CA MET A 445 6.77 -11.49 -17.85
C MET A 445 7.86 -10.45 -17.58
N ALA A 446 7.53 -9.17 -17.76
CA ALA A 446 8.44 -8.09 -17.39
C ALA A 446 8.65 -8.09 -15.87
N GLN A 447 9.86 -7.74 -15.42
CA GLN A 447 10.19 -7.72 -13.99
C GLN A 447 9.32 -6.75 -13.19
N GLU A 448 8.89 -5.64 -13.80
CA GLU A 448 7.99 -4.64 -13.19
C GLU A 448 6.55 -5.14 -13.02
N GLU A 449 6.16 -6.18 -13.78
CA GLU A 449 4.86 -6.82 -13.67
C GLU A 449 4.87 -7.98 -12.67
N ASP A 450 6.04 -8.35 -12.14
CA ASP A 450 6.17 -9.42 -11.15
C ASP A 450 5.67 -8.96 -9.78
N PRO A 451 4.55 -9.52 -9.26
CA PRO A 451 3.98 -9.07 -8.01
C PRO A 451 4.88 -9.38 -6.81
N PHE A 452 5.88 -10.26 -6.95
CA PHE A 452 6.85 -10.58 -5.91
C PHE A 452 8.09 -9.67 -5.96
N TRP A 453 8.26 -8.82 -6.96
CA TRP A 453 9.45 -8.01 -7.13
C TRP A 453 9.23 -6.53 -6.77
N ASP A 454 10.28 -5.93 -6.23
CA ASP A 454 10.45 -4.49 -6.01
C ASP A 454 11.89 -4.09 -6.39
N PRO A 455 12.12 -2.84 -6.81
CA PRO A 455 13.47 -2.32 -7.01
C PRO A 455 14.25 -2.30 -5.70
N ASN A 456 15.57 -2.40 -5.78
CA ASN A 456 16.41 -2.16 -4.63
C ASN A 456 16.41 -0.66 -4.33
N ASP A 457 15.94 -0.29 -3.15
CA ASP A 457 15.74 1.10 -2.73
C ASP A 457 16.42 1.36 -1.38
N PHE A 458 16.58 2.63 -1.03
CA PHE A 458 17.16 3.05 0.24
C PHE A 458 16.25 2.64 1.40
N MET A 459 16.85 1.95 2.36
CA MET A 459 16.19 1.51 3.57
C MET A 459 16.65 2.35 4.74
N ASN A 460 15.74 2.64 5.67
CA ASN A 460 16.09 3.33 6.89
C ASN A 460 16.95 2.41 7.77
N MET A 461 18.17 2.83 8.07
CA MET A 461 19.15 2.11 8.89
C MET A 461 19.09 2.51 10.37
N GLY A 462 18.10 3.31 10.75
CA GLY A 462 17.94 3.88 12.07
C GLY A 462 18.02 5.40 12.07
N TYR A 463 17.85 5.98 13.25
CA TYR A 463 17.87 7.42 13.44
C TYR A 463 18.51 7.80 14.77
N SER A 464 18.95 9.05 14.86
CA SER A 464 19.41 9.68 16.09
C SER A 464 18.50 10.84 16.45
N THR A 465 18.20 10.98 17.74
CA THR A 465 17.33 12.04 18.27
C THR A 465 18.18 13.09 18.97
N VAL A 466 18.08 14.34 18.53
CA VAL A 466 18.80 15.47 19.13
C VAL A 466 17.79 16.47 19.70
N PHE A 467 17.80 16.65 21.02
CA PHE A 467 16.92 17.60 21.70
C PHE A 467 17.38 19.03 21.44
N LEU A 468 16.45 19.90 21.03
CA LEU A 468 16.76 21.24 20.54
C LEU A 468 16.80 22.31 21.63
N LYS A 469 16.55 21.92 22.90
CA LYS A 469 16.47 22.86 24.02
C LYS A 469 17.67 23.82 24.10
N PRO A 470 18.95 23.39 23.93
CA PRO A 470 20.07 24.32 23.95
C PRO A 470 19.97 25.42 22.88
N ILE A 471 19.46 25.11 21.68
CA ILE A 471 19.28 26.07 20.59
C ILE A 471 18.22 27.12 20.92
N ALA A 472 17.20 26.77 21.72
CA ALA A 472 16.22 27.73 22.22
C ALA A 472 16.85 28.86 23.05
N TYR A 473 18.01 28.59 23.66
CA TYR A 473 18.83 29.54 24.42
C TYR A 473 20.07 29.97 23.63
N CYS A 474 20.09 29.77 22.30
CA CYS A 474 21.21 30.10 21.42
C CYS A 474 22.56 29.50 21.88
N MET A 475 22.52 28.29 22.46
CA MET A 475 23.71 27.53 22.84
C MET A 475 24.06 26.45 21.82
N ASN A 476 25.34 26.14 21.70
CA ASN A 476 25.83 25.09 20.80
C ASN A 476 25.46 23.68 21.29
N ILE A 477 25.14 22.81 20.34
CA ILE A 477 25.08 21.36 20.52
C ILE A 477 26.26 20.76 19.77
N ASP A 478 27.05 19.91 20.41
CA ASP A 478 28.20 19.24 19.80
C ASP A 478 28.46 17.89 20.48
N ASP A 479 27.85 16.82 19.97
CA ASP A 479 27.91 15.51 20.62
C ASP A 479 27.83 14.32 19.65
N ASP A 480 28.22 13.15 20.14
CA ASP A 480 28.07 11.85 19.50
C ASP A 480 26.73 11.23 19.91
N TYR A 481 25.82 11.04 18.94
CA TYR A 481 24.48 10.50 19.18
C TYR A 481 24.38 9.04 18.74
N SER A 482 23.72 8.22 19.55
CA SER A 482 23.47 6.82 19.20
C SER A 482 22.45 6.72 18.07
N ILE A 483 22.72 5.85 17.09
CA ILE A 483 21.79 5.51 16.01
C ILE A 483 20.99 4.30 16.45
N TYR A 484 19.67 4.46 16.53
CA TYR A 484 18.75 3.39 16.90
C TYR A 484 17.98 2.90 15.69
N HIS A 485 17.99 1.59 15.49
CA HIS A 485 17.11 0.90 14.56
C HIS A 485 16.26 -0.07 15.40
N GLU A 486 14.95 0.19 15.46
CA GLU A 486 14.03 -0.47 16.40
C GLU A 486 14.48 -0.31 17.86
N THR A 487 14.85 -1.40 18.53
CA THR A 487 15.34 -1.41 19.92
C THR A 487 16.85 -1.62 20.00
N GLN A 488 17.53 -1.72 18.86
CA GLN A 488 18.95 -1.99 18.79
C GLN A 488 19.72 -0.71 18.45
N GLN A 489 20.83 -0.51 19.15
CA GLN A 489 21.79 0.53 18.80
C GLN A 489 22.73 0.00 17.72
N ASP A 490 22.68 0.61 16.54
CA ASP A 490 23.37 0.16 15.32
C ASP A 490 24.48 1.14 14.88
N GLY A 491 24.86 2.08 15.73
CA GLY A 491 25.98 2.98 15.45
C GLY A 491 25.97 4.27 16.26
N VAL A 492 26.82 5.21 15.84
CA VAL A 492 26.95 6.55 16.41
C VAL A 492 27.12 7.56 15.28
N VAL A 493 26.54 8.75 15.40
CA VAL A 493 26.69 9.89 14.48
C VAL A 493 27.13 11.14 15.23
N LYS A 494 28.11 11.86 14.69
CA LYS A 494 28.62 13.12 15.24
C LYS A 494 27.86 14.30 14.64
N ILE A 495 27.07 14.97 15.48
CA ILE A 495 26.22 16.08 15.08
C ILE A 495 26.60 17.32 15.87
N LYS A 496 26.75 18.44 15.16
CA LYS A 496 26.94 19.77 15.74
C LYS A 496 25.88 20.72 15.20
N ILE A 497 25.16 21.40 16.09
CA ILE A 497 24.15 22.41 15.76
C ILE A 497 24.53 23.69 16.51
N GLU A 498 24.85 24.75 15.79
CA GLU A 498 25.38 25.99 16.38
C GLU A 498 24.68 27.22 15.78
N PRO A 499 24.26 28.22 16.59
CA PRO A 499 23.82 29.50 16.04
C PRO A 499 24.92 30.15 15.20
N CYS A 500 24.54 30.77 14.10
CA CYS A 500 25.47 31.44 13.21
C CYS A 500 24.95 32.83 12.80
N ARG A 501 25.83 33.61 12.17
CA ARG A 501 25.45 34.91 11.59
C ARG A 501 24.60 34.70 10.33
N PRO A 502 23.83 35.72 9.88
CA PRO A 502 23.00 35.62 8.69
C PRO A 502 23.71 35.21 7.39
N ASP A 503 25.02 35.42 7.31
CA ASP A 503 25.89 35.02 6.19
C ASP A 503 26.48 33.60 6.32
N GLY A 504 26.10 32.88 7.38
CA GLY A 504 26.56 31.52 7.67
C GLY A 504 27.89 31.45 8.42
N THR A 505 28.51 32.59 8.75
CA THR A 505 29.77 32.61 9.53
C THR A 505 29.53 32.21 10.98
N ARG A 506 30.51 31.49 11.56
CA ARG A 506 30.45 31.05 12.96
C ARG A 506 30.63 32.22 13.91
N ILE A 507 29.94 32.18 15.04
CA ILE A 507 30.07 33.17 16.11
C ILE A 507 31.19 32.65 17.04
N SER A 508 32.27 33.42 17.20
CA SER A 508 33.32 33.08 18.17
C SER A 508 32.92 33.52 19.58
N GLU A 509 33.53 32.93 20.61
CA GLU A 509 33.26 33.31 22.02
C GLU A 509 33.68 34.75 22.36
N GLU A 510 34.51 35.38 21.52
CA GLU A 510 35.05 36.73 21.73
C GLU A 510 34.29 37.82 20.97
N ASP A 511 33.41 37.45 20.04
CA ASP A 511 32.66 38.39 19.20
C ASP A 511 31.27 38.69 19.76
N GLU A 512 30.82 39.94 19.67
CA GLU A 512 29.41 40.27 19.87
C GLU A 512 28.55 39.55 18.82
N GLY A 513 27.67 38.68 19.30
CA GLY A 513 26.79 37.83 18.52
C GLY A 513 25.42 38.48 18.27
N PRO A 514 24.71 38.11 17.19
CA PRO A 514 23.36 38.60 16.90
C PRO A 514 22.29 38.12 17.90
N TYR A 515 22.67 37.27 18.87
CA TYR A 515 21.78 36.65 19.84
C TYR A 515 22.16 36.97 21.30
N ASP A 516 23.10 37.88 21.53
CA ASP A 516 23.58 38.22 22.88
C ASP A 516 22.51 38.88 23.77
N ASP A 517 21.44 39.39 23.15
CA ASP A 517 20.28 39.99 23.84
C ASP A 517 19.16 38.97 24.14
N ILE A 518 19.40 37.67 23.93
CA ILE A 518 18.43 36.59 24.15
C ILE A 518 18.69 35.93 25.51
N ASP A 519 17.95 36.36 26.53
CA ASP A 519 18.00 35.75 27.87
C ASP A 519 16.94 34.63 28.03
N ASN A 520 15.81 34.75 27.33
CA ASN A 520 14.72 33.78 27.35
C ASN A 520 14.37 33.31 25.93
N PRO A 521 14.03 32.02 25.71
CA PRO A 521 13.60 31.54 24.40
C PRO A 521 12.45 32.33 23.76
N LYS A 522 11.57 32.93 24.57
CA LYS A 522 10.47 33.78 24.09
C LYS A 522 10.93 35.07 23.42
N ASP A 523 12.14 35.54 23.73
CA ASP A 523 12.71 36.75 23.14
C ASP A 523 13.07 36.55 21.66
N LEU A 524 13.12 35.30 21.19
CA LEU A 524 13.29 34.95 19.78
C LEU A 524 12.02 35.22 18.95
N ILE A 525 10.84 35.33 19.56
CA ILE A 525 9.58 35.48 18.82
C ILE A 525 9.61 36.77 17.98
N GLY A 526 9.41 36.63 16.67
CA GLY A 526 9.48 37.71 15.70
C GLY A 526 10.89 38.08 15.24
N LYS A 527 11.94 37.50 15.82
CA LYS A 527 13.33 37.67 15.39
C LYS A 527 13.74 36.62 14.36
N ARG A 528 14.79 36.91 13.60
CA ARG A 528 15.45 35.97 12.69
C ARG A 528 16.40 35.06 13.49
N LEU A 529 16.43 33.77 13.14
CA LEU A 529 17.35 32.78 13.72
C LEU A 529 18.03 32.00 12.60
N ASP A 530 19.35 32.01 12.62
CA ASP A 530 20.22 31.25 11.72
C ASP A 530 21.05 30.25 12.52
N VAL A 531 21.05 28.99 12.07
CA VAL A 531 21.73 27.88 12.73
C VAL A 531 22.50 27.07 11.69
N LEU A 532 23.74 26.72 11.99
CA LEU A 532 24.58 25.83 11.18
C LEU A 532 24.45 24.40 11.70
N VAL A 533 23.92 23.51 10.87
CA VAL A 533 23.85 22.07 11.15
C VAL A 533 25.01 21.38 10.47
N ASN A 534 25.89 20.77 11.25
CA ASN A 534 27.01 19.98 10.77
C ASN A 534 26.84 18.51 11.12
N ILE A 535 27.01 17.65 10.12
CA ILE A 535 27.02 16.19 10.30
C ILE A 535 28.42 15.74 9.87
N GLN A 536 29.27 15.42 10.84
CA GLN A 536 30.68 15.15 10.56
C GLN A 536 30.86 13.72 10.05
N TYR A 537 30.38 12.75 10.82
CA TYR A 537 30.53 11.34 10.49
C TYR A 537 29.44 10.47 11.10
N ALA A 538 29.25 9.27 10.55
CA ALA A 538 28.63 8.15 11.25
C ALA A 538 29.59 6.96 11.33
N ARG A 539 29.41 6.11 12.33
CA ARG A 539 30.23 4.94 12.63
C ARG A 539 29.38 3.74 13.01
N GLY A 540 29.86 2.56 12.63
CA GLY A 540 29.27 1.29 13.02
C GLY A 540 27.99 0.91 12.27
N LEU A 541 27.65 1.61 11.18
CA LEU A 541 26.43 1.37 10.41
C LEU A 541 26.33 -0.08 9.93
N ASN A 542 25.10 -0.58 9.79
CA ASN A 542 24.85 -1.94 9.37
C ASN A 542 25.39 -2.22 7.95
N ASN A 543 26.33 -3.16 7.85
CA ASN A 543 27.01 -3.52 6.60
C ASN A 543 26.06 -4.07 5.52
N LYS A 544 24.85 -4.51 5.86
CA LYS A 544 23.88 -4.94 4.86
C LYS A 544 23.48 -3.81 3.90
N TYR A 545 23.51 -2.57 4.38
CA TYR A 545 23.05 -1.39 3.66
C TYR A 545 24.20 -0.44 3.27
N SER A 546 25.44 -0.94 3.24
CA SER A 546 26.63 -0.11 3.08
C SER A 546 26.95 0.30 1.65
N LYS A 547 26.18 -0.18 0.66
CA LYS A 547 26.44 0.07 -0.76
C LYS A 547 26.49 1.57 -1.05
N GLU A 548 25.49 2.28 -0.56
CA GLU A 548 25.35 3.73 -0.61
C GLU A 548 24.65 4.18 0.66
N VAL A 549 25.20 5.16 1.36
CA VAL A 549 24.67 5.67 2.62
C VAL A 549 24.58 7.19 2.62
N TYR A 550 23.52 7.74 3.20
CA TYR A 550 23.38 9.17 3.43
C TYR A 550 22.61 9.44 4.73
N CYS A 551 22.70 10.68 5.21
CA CYS A 551 21.88 11.17 6.32
C CYS A 551 20.86 12.18 5.82
N GLU A 552 19.65 12.13 6.37
CA GLU A 552 18.57 13.07 6.12
C GLU A 552 17.99 13.60 7.44
N PHE A 553 17.60 14.87 7.48
CA PHE A 553 16.89 15.46 8.62
C PHE A 553 15.93 16.57 8.17
N GLU A 554 14.99 16.96 9.03
CA GLU A 554 14.05 18.05 8.81
C GLU A 554 14.00 18.95 10.04
N MET A 555 14.04 20.27 9.84
CA MET A 555 13.93 21.26 10.92
C MET A 555 12.53 21.85 10.93
N PHE A 556 11.88 21.85 12.10
CA PHE A 556 10.47 22.24 12.23
C PHE A 556 10.20 23.65 11.71
N LYS A 557 9.29 23.75 10.73
CA LYS A 557 8.92 24.98 10.00
C LYS A 557 10.11 25.73 9.36
N ALA A 558 11.27 25.11 9.23
CA ALA A 558 12.39 25.70 8.52
C ALA A 558 12.23 25.42 7.02
N PRO A 559 12.22 26.43 6.14
CA PRO A 559 12.16 26.21 4.71
C PRO A 559 13.47 25.63 4.19
N ASN A 560 13.39 24.62 3.33
CA ASN A 560 14.50 24.25 2.44
C ASN A 560 14.12 24.55 0.98
N PRO A 561 14.54 25.69 0.41
CA PRO A 561 14.20 26.04 -0.97
C PRO A 561 14.85 25.12 -2.02
N GLN A 562 15.82 24.29 -1.63
CA GLN A 562 16.48 23.32 -2.52
C GLN A 562 15.74 21.99 -2.60
N HIS A 563 14.72 21.74 -1.75
CA HIS A 563 14.01 20.47 -1.70
C HIS A 563 12.49 20.68 -1.48
N GLU A 564 11.66 20.13 -2.37
CA GLU A 564 10.19 20.35 -2.35
C GLU A 564 9.51 19.94 -1.03
N GLU A 565 10.11 19.00 -0.29
CA GLU A 565 9.59 18.50 1.00
C GLU A 565 10.17 19.18 2.25
N GLY A 566 11.08 20.15 2.13
CA GLY A 566 11.68 20.83 3.30
C GLY A 566 12.80 20.04 4.01
N LYS A 567 13.18 18.87 3.50
CA LYS A 567 14.21 18.00 4.07
C LYS A 567 15.62 18.40 3.66
N PHE A 568 16.58 18.17 4.53
CA PHE A 568 18.01 18.38 4.29
C PHE A 568 18.72 17.04 4.20
N GLN A 569 19.61 16.88 3.21
CA GLN A 569 20.29 15.61 2.93
C GLN A 569 21.79 15.81 2.72
N THR A 570 22.60 14.89 3.24
CA THR A 570 24.02 14.81 2.91
C THR A 570 24.24 14.26 1.50
N ALA A 571 25.44 14.45 0.97
CA ALA A 571 25.88 13.68 -0.19
C ALA A 571 25.88 12.17 0.14
N THR A 572 25.55 11.35 -0.85
CA THR A 572 25.60 9.89 -0.75
C THR A 572 27.04 9.39 -0.78
N MET A 573 27.39 8.51 0.15
CA MET A 573 28.70 7.88 0.26
C MET A 573 28.61 6.39 -0.06
N SER A 574 29.51 5.86 -0.89
CA SER A 574 29.44 4.47 -1.32
C SER A 574 30.38 3.53 -0.54
N GLY A 575 29.95 2.27 -0.35
CA GLY A 575 30.78 1.16 0.11
C GLY A 575 31.36 1.31 1.52
N THR A 576 30.63 1.96 2.44
CA THR A 576 31.15 2.25 3.77
C THR A 576 30.10 2.08 4.87
N THR A 577 30.54 1.56 6.01
CA THR A 577 29.79 1.54 7.28
C THR A 577 30.22 2.67 8.23
N ASN A 578 31.18 3.49 7.80
CA ASN A 578 31.77 4.56 8.58
C ASN A 578 31.90 5.84 7.72
N PRO A 579 30.79 6.40 7.23
CA PRO A 579 30.83 7.59 6.36
C PRO A 579 31.39 8.81 7.09
N ASN A 580 32.19 9.62 6.37
CA ASN A 580 32.61 10.96 6.78
C ASN A 580 31.84 11.95 5.90
N PHE A 581 30.67 12.37 6.37
CA PHE A 581 29.80 13.25 5.60
C PHE A 581 30.40 14.64 5.44
N ASN A 582 31.08 15.15 6.47
CA ASN A 582 31.61 16.53 6.51
C ASN A 582 30.61 17.56 5.98
N TYR A 583 29.34 17.33 6.31
CA TYR A 583 28.22 18.12 5.83
C TYR A 583 28.05 19.35 6.72
N SER A 584 27.73 20.48 6.11
CA SER A 584 27.47 21.74 6.79
C SER A 584 26.41 22.52 6.03
N GLN A 585 25.33 22.88 6.71
CA GLN A 585 24.19 23.57 6.10
C GLN A 585 23.60 24.61 7.05
N GLN A 586 23.44 25.82 6.55
CA GLN A 586 22.71 26.87 7.26
C GLN A 586 21.20 26.64 7.13
N VAL A 587 20.52 26.69 8.26
CA VAL A 587 19.06 26.63 8.40
C VAL A 587 18.59 27.97 8.95
N THR A 588 17.62 28.58 8.29
CA THR A 588 17.17 29.94 8.61
C THR A 588 15.67 30.00 8.85
N TRP A 589 15.27 30.50 10.02
CA TRP A 589 13.93 31.03 10.27
C TRP A 589 13.96 32.54 10.08
N GLN A 590 13.33 33.04 9.02
CA GLN A 590 13.29 34.49 8.74
C GLN A 590 12.58 35.27 9.85
N SER A 591 11.58 34.65 10.49
CA SER A 591 10.91 35.12 11.68
C SER A 591 10.47 33.90 12.49
N VAL A 592 10.93 33.79 13.72
CA VAL A 592 10.57 32.70 14.63
C VAL A 592 9.17 32.96 15.20
N ASP A 593 8.30 31.95 15.18
CA ASP A 593 6.97 32.02 15.81
C ASP A 593 6.93 31.26 17.15
N ALA A 594 5.80 31.38 17.87
CA ALA A 594 5.65 30.74 19.19
C ALA A 594 5.73 29.20 19.12
N ASP A 595 5.29 28.59 18.02
CA ASP A 595 5.35 27.13 17.86
C ASP A 595 6.78 26.67 17.62
N VAL A 596 7.58 27.44 16.87
CA VAL A 596 9.02 27.17 16.68
C VAL A 596 9.74 27.26 18.02
N VAL A 597 9.50 28.30 18.83
CA VAL A 597 10.09 28.40 20.18
C VAL A 597 9.70 27.20 21.04
N GLN A 598 8.40 26.86 21.08
CA GLN A 598 7.92 25.71 21.84
C GLN A 598 8.58 24.39 21.37
N HIS A 599 8.74 24.21 20.07
CA HIS A 599 9.41 23.05 19.51
C HIS A 599 10.91 23.02 19.82
N LEU A 600 11.59 24.17 19.80
CA LEU A 600 12.98 24.24 20.25
C LEU A 600 13.10 23.88 21.73
N GLU A 601 12.19 24.34 22.60
CA GLU A 601 12.26 24.08 24.04
C GLU A 601 11.96 22.62 24.44
N THR A 602 11.06 21.95 23.72
CA THR A 602 10.50 20.65 24.12
C THR A 602 10.68 19.53 23.11
N GLY A 603 10.99 19.88 21.87
CA GLY A 603 11.10 18.96 20.75
C GLY A 603 12.53 18.49 20.46
N SER A 604 12.65 17.76 19.36
CA SER A 604 13.88 17.16 18.90
C SER A 604 13.88 17.09 17.37
N VAL A 605 15.08 17.16 16.79
CA VAL A 605 15.31 16.83 15.39
C VAL A 605 15.77 15.38 15.26
N TYR A 606 15.32 14.71 14.21
CA TYR A 606 15.67 13.34 13.89
C TYR A 606 16.63 13.31 12.69
N PHE A 607 17.77 12.66 12.88
CA PHE A 607 18.74 12.42 11.82
C PHE A 607 18.63 10.97 11.38
N HIS A 608 18.02 10.75 10.21
CA HIS A 608 17.78 9.44 9.63
C HIS A 608 18.98 8.98 8.82
N MET A 609 19.49 7.79 9.13
CA MET A 609 20.47 7.12 8.29
C MET A 609 19.72 6.30 7.25
N TRP A 610 20.08 6.49 5.98
CA TRP A 610 19.53 5.74 4.87
C TRP A 610 20.66 4.96 4.19
N GLY A 611 20.36 3.73 3.77
CA GLY A 611 21.33 2.89 3.11
C GLY A 611 20.73 1.98 2.05
N LEU A 612 21.45 1.83 0.95
CA LEU A 612 21.12 0.93 -0.15
C LEU A 612 21.68 -0.46 0.13
N GLN A 613 20.86 -1.49 -0.08
CA GLN A 613 21.26 -2.87 0.18
C GLN A 613 22.31 -3.35 -0.81
N ASP A 614 23.29 -4.11 -0.31
CA ASP A 614 24.22 -4.85 -1.15
C ASP A 614 23.54 -6.13 -1.68
N ASP A 615 23.60 -6.33 -3.01
CA ASP A 615 23.16 -7.57 -3.65
C ASP A 615 24.30 -8.60 -3.57
N HIS A 616 24.14 -9.64 -2.76
CA HIS A 616 25.15 -10.66 -2.55
C HIS A 616 25.15 -11.76 -3.63
N SER A 617 24.59 -11.52 -4.83
CA SER A 617 24.50 -12.49 -5.93
C SER A 617 25.86 -12.94 -6.55
N GLY A 618 26.97 -12.92 -5.81
CA GLY A 618 28.29 -13.36 -6.30
C GLY A 618 29.49 -13.35 -5.33
N GLY A 619 29.31 -13.33 -4.00
CA GLY A 619 30.42 -13.28 -3.03
C GLY A 619 30.28 -14.30 -1.90
N SER A 620 31.41 -14.79 -1.36
CA SER A 620 31.42 -15.65 -0.17
C SER A 620 30.59 -15.01 0.94
N ALA A 621 29.81 -15.82 1.67
CA ALA A 621 29.08 -15.36 2.86
C ALA A 621 29.96 -14.44 3.72
N PRO A 622 29.46 -13.29 4.21
CA PRO A 622 30.26 -12.40 5.01
C PRO A 622 30.74 -13.18 6.24
N THR A 623 32.06 -13.26 6.41
CA THR A 623 32.65 -13.61 7.70
C THR A 623 31.97 -12.67 8.70
N LYS A 624 31.19 -13.20 9.65
CA LYS A 624 30.64 -12.41 10.76
C LYS A 624 31.80 -11.65 11.39
N ARG A 625 32.05 -10.40 10.98
CA ARG A 625 33.03 -9.57 11.64
C ARG A 625 32.41 -9.22 12.98
N LYS A 626 33.12 -9.65 14.02
CA LYS A 626 32.77 -9.48 15.42
C LYS A 626 32.31 -8.03 15.64
N LEU A 627 31.16 -7.85 16.30
CA LEU A 627 30.77 -6.53 16.81
C LEU A 627 31.96 -5.96 17.60
N LEU A 628 32.31 -4.70 17.31
CA LEU A 628 33.31 -3.99 18.10
C LEU A 628 32.84 -3.98 19.56
N THR A 629 33.70 -4.48 20.43
CA THR A 629 33.48 -4.34 21.87
C THR A 629 33.59 -2.87 22.25
N ALA A 630 32.95 -2.45 23.35
CA ALA A 630 33.03 -1.07 23.84
C ALA A 630 34.49 -0.58 23.97
N GLN A 631 35.40 -1.46 24.36
CA GLN A 631 36.83 -1.17 24.47
C GLN A 631 37.51 -0.91 23.12
N GLU A 632 37.10 -1.62 22.05
CA GLU A 632 37.67 -1.40 20.72
C GLU A 632 37.10 -0.11 20.09
N ALA A 633 35.83 0.23 20.38
CA ALA A 633 35.25 1.51 19.99
C ALA A 633 35.93 2.70 20.70
N GLU A 634 36.18 2.58 22.01
CA GLU A 634 36.94 3.57 22.80
C GLU A 634 38.37 3.73 22.30
N ALA A 635 39.05 2.64 21.93
CA ALA A 635 40.41 2.69 21.38
C ALA A 635 40.46 3.44 20.03
N ILE A 636 39.46 3.23 19.17
CA ILE A 636 39.34 3.96 17.90
C ILE A 636 39.03 5.44 18.15
N GLN A 637 38.14 5.77 19.10
CA GLN A 637 37.87 7.16 19.49
C GLN A 637 39.14 7.85 20.03
N HIS A 638 39.93 7.15 20.84
CA HIS A 638 41.18 7.69 21.39
C HIS A 638 42.22 7.96 20.29
N ASP A 639 42.40 7.03 19.34
CA ASP A 639 43.34 7.22 18.22
C ASP A 639 42.92 8.33 17.26
N LEU A 640 41.61 8.52 17.06
CA LEU A 640 41.07 9.62 16.26
C LEU A 640 41.25 10.97 16.97
N LYS A 641 40.96 11.04 18.27
CA LYS A 641 41.19 12.25 19.07
C LYS A 641 42.65 12.70 19.02
N LYS A 642 43.58 11.73 19.03
CA LYS A 642 45.02 11.98 18.91
C LYS A 642 45.41 12.53 17.52
N LYS A 643 44.72 12.09 16.46
CA LYS A 643 44.92 12.62 15.10
C LYS A 643 44.33 14.02 14.95
N ASP A 644 43.16 14.28 15.54
CA ASP A 644 42.54 15.61 15.52
C ASP A 644 43.38 16.62 16.32
N GLU A 645 43.89 16.23 17.49
CA GLU A 645 44.85 17.05 18.26
C GLU A 645 46.14 17.32 17.47
N ALA A 646 46.63 16.35 16.70
CA ALA A 646 47.80 16.54 15.84
C ALA A 646 47.50 17.47 14.66
N LEU A 647 46.32 17.36 14.05
CA LEU A 647 45.86 18.22 12.96
C LEU A 647 45.67 19.66 13.43
N GLU A 648 45.08 19.86 14.60
CA GLU A 648 44.86 21.19 15.18
C GLU A 648 46.18 21.86 15.57
N LYS A 649 47.15 21.09 16.08
CA LYS A 649 48.49 21.57 16.36
C LYS A 649 49.23 21.99 15.09
N GLU A 650 49.05 21.28 13.98
CA GLU A 650 49.65 21.67 12.70
C GLU A 650 48.95 22.91 12.10
N LYS A 651 47.63 23.05 12.25
CA LYS A 651 46.91 24.28 11.90
C LYS A 651 47.44 25.49 12.67
N GLN A 652 47.54 25.39 13.99
CA GLN A 652 48.10 26.48 14.82
C GLN A 652 49.52 26.86 14.39
N ARG A 653 50.33 25.87 14.02
CA ARG A 653 51.68 26.11 13.49
C ARG A 653 51.65 26.87 12.16
N LEU A 654 50.75 26.52 11.25
CA LEU A 654 50.59 27.20 9.95
C LEU A 654 50.06 28.63 10.12
N TYR A 655 49.11 28.87 11.03
CA TYR A 655 48.66 30.23 11.37
C TYR A 655 49.81 31.07 11.97
N SER A 656 50.59 30.51 12.90
CA SER A 656 51.76 31.20 13.45
C SER A 656 52.82 31.51 12.39
N LEU A 657 52.98 30.64 11.39
CA LEU A 657 53.88 30.88 10.26
C LEU A 657 53.36 32.03 9.38
N CYS A 658 52.06 32.08 9.12
CA CYS A 658 51.41 33.18 8.42
C CYS A 658 51.69 34.53 9.13
N ASP A 659 51.51 34.60 10.45
CA ASP A 659 51.78 35.81 11.25
C ASP A 659 53.25 36.24 11.20
N GLN A 660 54.19 35.28 11.24
CA GLN A 660 55.62 35.56 11.09
C GLN A 660 55.95 36.10 9.70
N CYS A 661 55.33 35.55 8.65
CA CYS A 661 55.47 36.04 7.29
C CYS A 661 54.90 37.46 7.14
N VAL A 662 53.75 37.77 7.75
CA VAL A 662 53.17 39.11 7.81
C VAL A 662 54.12 40.09 8.51
N ALA A 663 54.66 39.73 9.67
CA ALA A 663 55.60 40.56 10.42
C ALA A 663 56.92 40.79 9.67
N GLY A 664 57.46 39.74 9.02
CA GLY A 664 58.66 39.84 8.18
C GLY A 664 58.45 40.70 6.94
N ALA A 665 57.27 40.62 6.31
CA ALA A 665 56.91 41.46 5.16
C ALA A 665 56.85 42.95 5.52
N GLN A 666 56.37 43.28 6.73
CA GLN A 666 56.38 44.66 7.26
C GLN A 666 57.79 45.18 7.58
N GLY A 667 58.78 44.28 7.70
CA GLY A 667 60.20 44.57 7.99
C GLY A 667 61.08 44.92 6.78
N ASN A 668 60.52 44.91 5.57
CA ASN A 668 61.06 45.54 4.34
C ASN A 668 62.09 44.75 3.49
N GLU A 669 61.85 43.47 3.16
CA GLU A 669 62.61 42.74 2.10
C GLU A 669 61.76 41.81 1.19
N ALA A 670 60.43 41.75 1.34
CA ALA A 670 59.60 40.83 0.56
C ALA A 670 58.99 41.49 -0.70
N THR A 671 59.16 40.86 -1.87
CA THR A 671 58.50 41.32 -3.11
C THR A 671 57.04 40.84 -3.17
N SER A 672 56.18 41.60 -3.84
CA SER A 672 54.75 41.25 -4.03
C SER A 672 54.57 39.82 -4.56
N GLY A 673 55.38 39.39 -5.53
CA GLY A 673 55.33 38.02 -6.07
C GLY A 673 55.71 36.91 -5.09
N PHE A 674 56.64 37.18 -4.16
CA PHE A 674 57.01 36.23 -3.10
C PHE A 674 55.90 36.09 -2.06
N LEU A 675 55.25 37.19 -1.69
CA LEU A 675 54.12 37.18 -0.75
C LEU A 675 52.90 36.46 -1.33
N CYS A 676 52.59 36.64 -2.62
CA CYS A 676 51.52 35.89 -3.28
C CYS A 676 51.81 34.39 -3.33
N ALA A 677 53.05 33.96 -3.63
CA ALA A 677 53.39 32.55 -3.68
C ALA A 677 53.27 31.85 -2.30
N ILE A 678 53.62 32.56 -1.22
CA ILE A 678 53.41 32.07 0.15
C ILE A 678 51.91 32.05 0.49
N ALA A 679 51.17 33.08 0.12
CA ALA A 679 49.73 33.16 0.33
C ALA A 679 48.99 32.01 -0.39
N ASP A 680 49.35 31.68 -1.63
CA ASP A 680 48.75 30.57 -2.37
C ASP A 680 49.03 29.22 -1.68
N THR A 681 50.28 29.00 -1.24
CA THR A 681 50.66 27.77 -0.54
C THR A 681 49.92 27.60 0.80
N LEU A 682 49.69 28.71 1.53
CA LEU A 682 48.96 28.70 2.80
C LEU A 682 47.43 28.62 2.58
N ALA A 683 46.91 29.23 1.52
CA ALA A 683 45.51 29.14 1.13
C ALA A 683 45.12 27.73 0.68
N ASP A 684 46.00 27.04 -0.06
CA ASP A 684 45.85 25.62 -0.41
C ASP A 684 45.82 24.72 0.84
N ALA A 685 46.44 25.17 1.94
CA ALA A 685 46.38 24.53 3.25
C ALA A 685 45.20 25.00 4.12
N GLY A 686 44.30 25.84 3.58
CA GLY A 686 43.08 26.32 4.25
C GLY A 686 43.29 27.42 5.30
N VAL A 687 44.41 28.14 5.25
CA VAL A 687 44.75 29.26 6.14
C VAL A 687 44.20 30.57 5.56
N ASP A 688 43.63 31.43 6.41
CA ASP A 688 43.26 32.80 5.98
C ASP A 688 44.52 33.64 5.72
N VAL A 689 44.67 34.07 4.47
CA VAL A 689 45.83 34.83 3.97
C VAL A 689 45.49 36.27 3.60
N THR A 690 44.29 36.75 3.96
CA THR A 690 43.76 38.06 3.53
C THR A 690 44.73 39.20 3.84
N ARG A 691 45.28 39.25 5.06
CA ARG A 691 46.30 40.26 5.46
C ARG A 691 47.59 40.18 4.63
N LEU A 692 48.00 38.98 4.26
CA LEU A 692 49.24 38.73 3.51
C LEU A 692 49.07 39.18 2.05
N LEU A 693 47.88 38.96 1.48
CA LEU A 693 47.49 39.45 0.15
C LEU A 693 47.28 40.98 0.13
N GLU A 694 46.69 41.57 1.17
CA GLU A 694 46.59 43.02 1.33
C GLU A 694 47.96 43.69 1.36
N LEU A 695 48.92 43.11 2.08
CA LEU A 695 50.31 43.59 2.09
C LEU A 695 50.96 43.44 0.71
N ALA A 696 50.77 42.31 0.04
CA ALA A 696 51.30 42.08 -1.32
C ALA A 696 50.81 43.13 -2.32
N ASN A 697 49.56 43.59 -2.19
CA ASN A 697 48.97 44.64 -3.02
C ASN A 697 49.49 46.05 -2.71
N ASN A 698 50.01 46.27 -1.49
CA ASN A 698 50.51 47.56 -1.03
C ASN A 698 52.02 47.78 -1.27
N VAL A 699 52.77 46.74 -1.68
CA VAL A 699 54.18 46.88 -2.08
C VAL A 699 54.26 47.54 -3.46
N GLN A 700 54.52 48.86 -3.50
CA GLN A 700 54.77 49.55 -4.78
C GLN A 700 56.06 49.04 -5.45
N PRO A 701 56.09 48.91 -6.79
CA PRO A 701 57.31 48.56 -7.49
C PRO A 701 58.34 49.69 -7.26
N MET A 702 59.46 49.35 -6.62
CA MET A 702 60.65 50.19 -6.61
C MET A 702 61.05 50.43 -8.06
N GLY A 703 60.69 51.61 -8.59
CA GLY A 703 61.10 52.07 -9.90
C GLY A 703 62.62 52.24 -9.94
N GLY A 704 63.27 51.52 -10.84
CA GLY A 704 64.62 51.79 -11.28
C GLY A 704 64.63 51.87 -12.81
N GLY A 705 64.47 53.09 -13.34
CA GLY A 705 64.94 53.41 -14.68
C GLY A 705 66.46 53.60 -14.64
N GLY A 706 67.14 53.03 -15.64
CA GLY A 706 68.60 53.06 -15.82
C GLY A 706 69.04 51.96 -16.76
#